data_AF-A0A3L7RHJ9-F1
#
_entry.id   AF-A0A3L7RHJ9-F1
#
_cell.length_a   1.000
_cell.length_b   1.000
_cell.length_c   1.000
_cell.angle_alpha   90.00
_cell.angle_beta   90.00
_cell.angle_gamma   90.00
#
_symmetry.space_group_name_H-M   'P 1'
#
loop_
_entity.id
_entity.type
_entity.pdbx_description
1 polymer ?
#
loop_
_entity_poly.entity_id
_entity_poly.type
_entity_poly.pdbx_seq_one_letter_code
_entity_poly.pdbx_strand_id
1 'polypeptide(L)'
;MPEAELQTIALSSKRPVEMLLKNILIGGLPSPVGLSSQTHRLRLRSLGAAVLFLIAVLSLGHSLAEEVVDAPPEQTGEDWPPFAEVVLECPSWSVGTPTSPLVPFKKKPPLQRIKGRRQDPPPPTPTFPTQADLQPMLEPVGKPFQLSSNVNQAPRFQGLARLRDWTNDSLLRMSCFEVGENLRVHIWGQKKGISLRFYPLNTTVAAYQTFEVPGQGVSATQPSVPYGTLLATDDGRNQRLPVGICYISHQNGSVVVDRGNVRILSVPLEGPVQAVFIEAPTDVEVRDLAVVNAGPAPIETLFEHRVVLDGTRPAELTWQETLPAGARLQRNTEGSVELSADKTATVAQASFPVSGNTVYEVIFQVEEASPGTGLMLLNEAGVPLEGIEFGQNRQARTVFGFGTLIEPFNADIWADENRPVPYFGPGQWVRLIVSGGTARFWISGDGQNWGRVLEPRAKNGSWRSIGLFARETNDPQKPFGAVRKIRLGKVLVRELDGLTAAIDPQLLAQAAAVDFSFQPNEQPAAWLMRMQQHLPTGCAPADWQYACVMQAFSGATVEIAQNILDPVVDARLAGLPTLPEQIKLLSDAALINRSRPEDTLRQIELWERIGRAVLYSGQDSGLLGFVKAFAEASILNIAPRSGPISRSFIGSFIGDALLLLHAENRGQDLDSFIDWLNFWICGEPQMRPWLAGERRLALYETLSAQASSRAAGQAATSLPQPVAIGVSRVAENFYIDLIAALQERQYQDVVRLFRVNSLQESDALVPSPGDGHLFVSLPLALRSIQQRQQEFAEALTQELSPAEALRAEQVLTRCDPLAIEK
;
A
#
# COMPACT_ATOMS: atom_id res chain seq x y z
N MET A 1 -25.98 73.89 18.83
CA MET A 1 -25.06 74.78 18.09
C MET A 1 -24.04 75.31 19.08
N PRO A 2 -22.76 75.45 18.71
CA PRO A 2 -22.01 74.78 17.64
C PRO A 2 -20.94 73.88 18.33
N GLU A 3 -19.60 73.86 18.21
CA GLU A 3 -18.51 74.22 17.25
C GLU A 3 -17.22 73.56 17.83
N ALA A 4 -16.18 73.10 17.12
CA ALA A 4 -16.00 72.59 15.75
C ALA A 4 -14.67 71.76 15.67
N GLU A 5 -14.44 71.13 14.50
CA GLU A 5 -13.18 70.97 13.70
C GLU A 5 -11.77 71.09 14.34
N LEU A 6 -10.71 70.39 13.89
CA LEU A 6 -10.47 69.58 12.67
C LEU A 6 -9.35 68.50 12.89
N GLN A 7 -8.97 67.71 11.88
CA GLN A 7 -8.17 66.46 11.98
C GLN A 7 -6.93 66.36 11.04
N THR A 8 -6.21 65.22 11.12
CA THR A 8 -5.13 64.69 10.22
C THR A 8 -3.75 65.35 10.41
N ILE A 9 -2.57 64.74 10.18
CA ILE A 9 -2.08 63.46 9.57
C ILE A 9 -0.96 62.93 10.55
N ALA A 10 -0.46 61.67 10.65
CA ALA A 10 -0.30 60.51 9.74
C ALA A 10 -0.24 59.16 10.51
N LEU A 11 -0.78 58.06 9.96
CA LEU A 11 -0.11 56.88 9.34
C LEU A 11 0.71 55.91 10.22
N SER A 12 0.43 54.60 10.01
CA SER A 12 1.04 53.44 10.68
C SER A 12 1.05 52.21 9.74
N SER A 13 1.91 51.21 9.97
CA SER A 13 1.74 49.86 9.39
C SER A 13 2.55 48.76 10.10
N LYS A 14 1.93 47.59 10.29
CA LYS A 14 2.46 46.21 10.12
C LYS A 14 1.59 45.15 10.85
N ARG A 15 0.73 44.47 10.09
CA ARG A 15 0.32 43.05 10.24
C ARG A 15 -0.27 42.56 8.89
N PRO A 16 -0.38 41.24 8.65
CA PRO A 16 -0.24 40.67 7.30
C PRO A 16 -1.52 40.60 6.45
N VAL A 17 -1.33 40.16 5.20
CA VAL A 17 -2.33 40.15 4.12
C VAL A 17 -3.17 38.87 4.10
N GLU A 18 -4.48 39.03 4.17
CA GLU A 18 -5.47 38.16 3.52
C GLU A 18 -6.28 38.98 2.50
N MET A 19 -7.10 38.32 1.68
CA MET A 19 -8.01 38.90 0.67
C MET A 19 -7.37 39.68 -0.49
N LEU A 20 -6.88 38.96 -1.50
CA LEU A 20 -6.81 39.52 -2.88
C LEU A 20 -6.86 38.44 -3.98
N LEU A 21 -8.04 37.85 -4.21
CA LEU A 21 -8.41 37.20 -5.50
C LEU A 21 -9.94 36.94 -5.65
N LYS A 22 -10.75 37.97 -5.32
CA LYS A 22 -12.16 38.07 -5.71
C LYS A 22 -12.41 39.49 -6.24
N ASN A 23 -12.47 39.65 -7.57
CA ASN A 23 -13.11 40.74 -8.34
C ASN A 23 -12.48 40.93 -9.74
N ILE A 24 -12.55 39.90 -10.59
CA ILE A 24 -12.44 40.04 -12.05
C ILE A 24 -13.56 39.18 -12.67
N LEU A 25 -14.19 39.67 -13.75
CA LEU A 25 -15.25 39.03 -14.55
C LEU A 25 -16.65 38.85 -13.92
N ILE A 26 -17.41 39.95 -13.83
CA ILE A 26 -18.87 39.96 -14.09
C ILE A 26 -19.20 41.13 -15.02
N GLY A 27 -20.01 40.88 -16.05
CA GLY A 27 -20.55 41.88 -17.00
C GLY A 27 -19.75 42.02 -18.31
N GLY A 28 -20.38 42.13 -19.50
CA GLY A 28 -21.81 41.95 -19.81
C GLY A 28 -22.25 42.60 -21.14
N LEU A 29 -23.13 41.92 -21.89
CA LEU A 29 -23.84 42.37 -23.11
C LEU A 29 -22.98 42.59 -24.39
N PRO A 30 -23.58 42.60 -25.60
CA PRO A 30 -24.91 42.12 -26.04
C PRO A 30 -24.83 41.02 -27.13
N SER A 31 -26.00 40.47 -27.51
CA SER A 31 -26.14 39.56 -28.67
C SER A 31 -26.58 40.30 -29.94
N PRO A 32 -26.20 39.84 -31.13
CA PRO A 32 -27.01 39.94 -32.35
C PRO A 32 -27.64 38.58 -32.72
N VAL A 33 -28.43 38.54 -33.81
CA VAL A 33 -29.31 37.42 -34.17
C VAL A 33 -28.81 36.68 -35.43
N GLY A 34 -28.75 35.34 -35.32
CA GLY A 34 -29.12 34.35 -36.35
C GLY A 34 -28.47 34.37 -37.74
N LEU A 35 -27.79 33.28 -38.09
CA LEU A 35 -27.84 32.63 -39.42
C LEU A 35 -27.42 31.14 -39.30
N SER A 36 -27.40 30.40 -40.42
CA SER A 36 -27.65 28.94 -40.43
C SER A 36 -26.45 27.99 -40.56
N SER A 37 -26.76 26.69 -40.42
CA SER A 37 -26.18 25.52 -41.10
C SER A 37 -24.74 25.02 -40.80
N GLN A 38 -24.70 23.85 -40.11
CA GLN A 38 -23.83 22.67 -40.33
C GLN A 38 -22.29 22.69 -40.09
N THR A 39 -21.80 21.53 -39.60
CA THR A 39 -20.43 20.95 -39.76
C THR A 39 -19.21 21.87 -39.57
N HIS A 40 -18.45 21.84 -38.46
CA HIS A 40 -17.68 20.69 -37.95
C HIS A 40 -17.21 20.90 -36.49
N ARG A 41 -17.02 19.82 -35.72
CA ARG A 41 -16.35 19.86 -34.40
C ARG A 41 -14.92 19.31 -34.47
N LEU A 42 -13.92 20.19 -34.41
CA LEU A 42 -12.52 19.84 -34.12
C LEU A 42 -12.16 20.35 -32.71
N ARG A 43 -11.50 19.50 -31.90
CA ARG A 43 -11.26 19.77 -30.46
C ARG A 43 -9.98 20.58 -30.24
N LEU A 44 -10.09 21.81 -29.73
CA LEU A 44 -8.97 22.47 -29.06
C LEU A 44 -8.62 21.70 -27.77
N ARG A 45 -7.43 21.10 -27.70
CA ARG A 45 -6.83 20.57 -26.45
C ARG A 45 -5.31 20.77 -26.31
N SER A 46 -4.60 21.21 -27.36
CA SER A 46 -3.13 21.27 -27.38
C SER A 46 -2.52 22.60 -26.88
N LEU A 47 -3.20 23.74 -27.03
CA LEU A 47 -2.58 25.05 -26.81
C LEU A 47 -2.28 25.37 -25.32
N GLY A 48 -3.15 24.96 -24.39
CA GLY A 48 -3.01 25.30 -22.96
C GLY A 48 -1.81 24.64 -22.27
N ALA A 49 -1.43 23.43 -22.69
CA ALA A 49 -0.28 22.72 -22.14
C ALA A 49 1.05 23.39 -22.54
N ALA A 50 1.15 23.86 -23.79
CA ALA A 50 2.35 24.54 -24.29
C ALA A 50 2.63 25.84 -23.52
N VAL A 51 1.60 26.65 -23.23
CA VAL A 51 1.75 27.91 -22.48
C VAL A 51 2.19 27.67 -21.03
N LEU A 52 1.61 26.67 -20.34
CA LEU A 52 2.02 26.32 -18.99
C LEU A 52 3.45 25.76 -18.93
N PHE A 53 3.87 25.00 -19.93
CA PHE A 53 5.25 24.52 -20.03
C PHE A 53 6.25 25.66 -20.28
N LEU A 54 5.88 26.63 -21.14
CA LEU A 54 6.71 27.82 -21.38
C LEU A 54 6.90 28.67 -20.11
N ILE A 55 5.83 28.86 -19.34
CA ILE A 55 5.87 29.59 -18.05
C ILE A 55 6.76 28.84 -17.05
N ALA A 56 6.65 27.51 -16.96
CA ALA A 56 7.49 26.71 -16.06
C ALA A 56 8.98 26.77 -16.43
N VAL A 57 9.32 26.69 -17.72
CA VAL A 57 10.71 26.80 -18.21
C VAL A 57 11.28 28.20 -17.97
N LEU A 58 10.51 29.25 -18.21
CA LEU A 58 10.94 30.64 -17.92
C LEU A 58 11.07 30.92 -16.41
N SER A 59 10.31 30.22 -15.55
CA SER A 59 10.38 30.38 -14.08
C SER A 59 11.62 29.71 -13.45
N LEU A 60 12.29 28.80 -14.17
CA LEU A 60 13.48 28.09 -13.70
C LEU A 60 14.80 28.66 -14.26
N GLY A 61 14.72 29.72 -15.08
CA GLY A 61 15.86 30.35 -15.77
C GLY A 61 16.42 31.63 -15.12
N HIS A 62 15.99 32.00 -13.90
CA HIS A 62 16.40 33.24 -13.23
C HIS A 62 16.91 33.00 -11.80
N SER A 63 18.15 32.52 -11.70
CA SER A 63 18.98 32.69 -10.51
C SER A 63 20.46 32.56 -10.87
N LEU A 64 21.01 33.60 -11.52
CA LEU A 64 22.43 33.99 -11.57
C LEU A 64 22.60 35.18 -12.55
N ALA A 65 23.62 36.01 -12.30
CA ALA A 65 24.06 37.14 -13.13
C ALA A 65 23.06 38.29 -13.39
N GLU A 66 23.08 39.28 -12.49
CA GLU A 66 23.15 40.68 -12.91
C GLU A 66 23.91 41.49 -11.84
N GLU A 67 25.18 41.81 -12.11
CA GLU A 67 25.97 42.80 -11.37
C GLU A 67 26.54 43.80 -12.39
N VAL A 68 26.53 45.08 -12.06
CA VAL A 68 26.59 46.16 -13.05
C VAL A 68 28.02 46.43 -13.50
N VAL A 69 28.24 46.46 -14.82
CA VAL A 69 29.47 46.99 -15.41
C VAL A 69 29.39 48.51 -15.48
N ASP A 70 30.35 49.18 -14.85
CA ASP A 70 30.70 50.57 -15.13
C ASP A 70 32.22 50.67 -15.42
N ALA A 71 32.68 51.84 -15.88
CA ALA A 71 33.95 51.99 -16.62
C ALA A 71 35.26 51.59 -15.87
N PRO A 72 36.32 51.14 -16.61
CA PRO A 72 37.59 50.67 -16.02
C PRO A 72 38.60 51.78 -15.73
N PRO A 73 39.59 51.49 -14.86
CA PRO A 73 40.95 51.95 -15.14
C PRO A 73 42.07 50.90 -14.89
N GLU A 74 43.08 50.97 -15.77
CA GLU A 74 44.52 50.71 -15.60
C GLU A 74 45.12 49.48 -14.85
N GLN A 75 46.24 49.01 -15.39
CA GLN A 75 47.05 47.92 -14.84
C GLN A 75 47.98 48.40 -13.71
N THR A 76 47.96 47.71 -12.58
CA THR A 76 49.17 47.38 -11.79
C THR A 76 48.98 45.96 -11.24
N GLY A 77 50.08 45.25 -10.93
CA GLY A 77 50.03 43.87 -10.45
C GLY A 77 50.87 43.66 -9.19
N GLU A 78 50.46 42.72 -8.35
CA GLU A 78 51.21 42.21 -7.20
C GLU A 78 50.76 40.78 -6.87
N ASP A 79 51.69 39.93 -6.39
CA ASP A 79 51.45 38.51 -6.11
C ASP A 79 50.79 38.29 -4.73
N TRP A 80 49.70 37.51 -4.67
CA TRP A 80 49.20 36.88 -3.44
C TRP A 80 48.86 35.39 -3.68
N PRO A 81 48.88 34.54 -2.63
CA PRO A 81 49.16 33.11 -2.77
C PRO A 81 47.93 32.26 -3.14
N PRO A 82 48.15 31.01 -3.61
CA PRO A 82 47.06 30.06 -3.86
C PRO A 82 46.29 29.76 -2.56
N PHE A 83 44.95 29.80 -2.65
CA PHE A 83 44.07 29.36 -1.57
C PHE A 83 44.25 27.86 -1.32
N ALA A 84 44.32 27.47 -0.04
CA ALA A 84 44.39 26.08 0.35
C ALA A 84 43.06 25.36 0.02
N GLU A 85 43.16 24.24 -0.68
CA GLU A 85 42.02 23.37 -0.97
C GLU A 85 41.58 22.67 0.33
N VAL A 86 40.48 23.14 0.92
CA VAL A 86 39.86 22.48 2.09
C VAL A 86 39.10 21.25 1.61
N VAL A 87 39.84 20.17 1.38
CA VAL A 87 39.28 18.85 1.10
C VAL A 87 38.49 18.37 2.32
N LEU A 88 37.17 18.50 2.27
CA LEU A 88 36.28 17.87 3.23
C LEU A 88 36.20 16.37 2.93
N GLU A 89 37.14 15.61 3.50
CA GLU A 89 37.07 14.16 3.57
C GLU A 89 35.88 13.73 4.46
N CYS A 90 34.68 13.69 3.87
CA CYS A 90 33.63 12.83 4.39
C CYS A 90 34.16 11.40 4.39
N PRO A 91 34.20 10.69 5.53
CA PRO A 91 34.64 9.29 5.55
C PRO A 91 33.71 8.50 4.64
N SER A 92 34.27 7.94 3.57
CA SER A 92 33.54 7.07 2.65
C SER A 92 33.11 5.83 3.40
N TRP A 93 31.84 5.80 3.83
CA TRP A 93 31.29 4.62 4.48
C TRP A 93 31.38 3.46 3.51
N SER A 94 32.18 2.46 3.86
CA SER A 94 32.04 1.11 3.38
C SER A 94 30.75 0.51 3.93
N VAL A 95 29.61 1.07 3.46
CA VAL A 95 28.42 0.27 3.22
C VAL A 95 28.92 -0.91 2.39
N GLY A 96 28.97 -2.09 3.00
CA GLY A 96 29.37 -3.29 2.27
C GLY A 96 28.45 -3.39 1.06
N THR A 97 29.03 -3.48 -0.14
CA THR A 97 28.27 -3.92 -1.31
C THR A 97 27.53 -5.20 -0.90
N PRO A 98 26.22 -5.34 -1.17
CA PRO A 98 25.39 -6.42 -0.60
C PRO A 98 25.67 -7.78 -1.26
N THR A 99 26.93 -8.21 -1.22
CA THR A 99 27.50 -9.42 -1.78
C THR A 99 27.54 -10.51 -0.72
N SER A 100 26.40 -10.74 -0.05
CA SER A 100 26.24 -11.87 0.87
C SER A 100 25.56 -13.02 0.12
N PRO A 101 26.18 -14.21 0.01
CA PRO A 101 25.55 -15.33 -0.67
C PRO A 101 24.30 -15.77 0.08
N LEU A 102 23.16 -15.84 -0.63
CA LEU A 102 21.88 -16.26 -0.08
C LEU A 102 22.01 -17.64 0.57
N VAL A 103 21.80 -17.73 1.88
CA VAL A 103 21.86 -19.00 2.62
C VAL A 103 20.73 -19.91 2.13
N PRO A 104 21.01 -21.07 1.50
CA PRO A 104 19.94 -21.93 1.00
C PRO A 104 19.13 -22.53 2.15
N PHE A 105 17.80 -22.56 2.01
CA PHE A 105 16.86 -22.95 3.05
C PHE A 105 17.10 -24.38 3.59
N LYS A 106 17.77 -24.50 4.75
CA LYS A 106 18.27 -25.78 5.28
C LYS A 106 17.21 -26.74 5.84
N LYS A 107 15.92 -26.41 5.80
CA LYS A 107 14.81 -27.29 6.22
C LYS A 107 13.59 -27.11 5.33
N LYS A 108 12.88 -28.20 5.02
CA LYS A 108 11.52 -28.14 4.48
C LYS A 108 10.56 -27.76 5.62
N PRO A 109 9.84 -26.62 5.55
CA PRO A 109 8.80 -26.31 6.52
C PRO A 109 7.61 -27.28 6.36
N PRO A 110 6.91 -27.65 7.45
CA PRO A 110 5.63 -28.36 7.36
C PRO A 110 4.52 -27.38 6.95
N LEU A 111 4.59 -26.86 5.73
CA LEU A 111 3.50 -26.07 5.14
C LEU A 111 2.26 -26.96 5.05
N GLN A 112 1.21 -26.59 5.77
CA GLN A 112 -0.11 -27.15 5.53
C GLN A 112 -0.48 -26.81 4.08
N ARG A 113 -0.66 -27.84 3.23
CA ARG A 113 -1.26 -27.66 1.90
C ARG A 113 -2.53 -26.83 2.06
N ILE A 114 -2.61 -25.69 1.38
CA ILE A 114 -3.79 -24.82 1.38
C ILE A 114 -4.92 -25.55 0.64
N LYS A 115 -5.61 -26.46 1.35
CA LYS A 115 -6.86 -27.12 0.95
C LYS A 115 -8.01 -26.11 1.06
N GLY A 116 -7.89 -25.04 0.30
CA GLY A 116 -8.82 -23.92 0.24
C GLY A 116 -8.81 -23.25 -1.14
N ARG A 117 -8.28 -23.92 -2.18
CA ARG A 117 -8.44 -23.44 -3.55
C ARG A 117 -9.92 -23.50 -3.90
N ARG A 118 -10.51 -22.32 -4.05
CA ARG A 118 -11.82 -22.10 -4.65
C ARG A 118 -11.90 -22.86 -5.97
N GLN A 119 -13.01 -23.55 -6.24
CA GLN A 119 -13.37 -23.83 -7.63
C GLN A 119 -13.67 -22.47 -8.24
N ASP A 120 -12.69 -21.92 -8.95
CA ASP A 120 -12.82 -20.64 -9.61
C ASP A 120 -13.98 -20.75 -10.63
N PRO A 121 -14.95 -19.82 -10.60
CA PRO A 121 -16.06 -19.86 -11.54
C PRO A 121 -15.50 -19.79 -12.97
N PRO A 122 -16.16 -20.42 -13.97
CA PRO A 122 -15.62 -20.52 -15.32
C PRO A 122 -15.15 -19.15 -15.83
N PRO A 123 -13.95 -19.05 -16.43
CA PRO A 123 -13.32 -17.77 -16.75
C PRO A 123 -14.27 -16.89 -17.57
N PRO A 124 -14.18 -15.55 -17.43
CA PRO A 124 -15.05 -14.66 -18.20
C PRO A 124 -14.81 -14.91 -19.70
N THR A 125 -15.88 -14.87 -20.49
CA THR A 125 -15.75 -14.93 -21.94
C THR A 125 -14.93 -13.73 -22.42
N PRO A 126 -14.05 -13.88 -23.43
CA PRO A 126 -13.28 -12.77 -23.99
C PRO A 126 -14.17 -11.75 -24.73
N THR A 127 -15.44 -12.07 -24.95
CA THR A 127 -16.51 -11.16 -25.39
C THR A 127 -17.26 -10.60 -24.18
N PHE A 128 -17.51 -9.29 -24.19
CA PHE A 128 -18.40 -8.62 -23.24
C PHE A 128 -19.80 -9.27 -23.22
N PRO A 129 -20.53 -9.24 -22.09
CA PRO A 129 -21.93 -9.64 -22.05
C PRO A 129 -22.74 -8.73 -22.97
N THR A 130 -23.82 -9.25 -23.56
CA THR A 130 -24.77 -8.45 -24.32
C THR A 130 -25.84 -7.86 -23.41
N GLN A 131 -26.61 -6.89 -23.92
CA GLN A 131 -27.83 -6.43 -23.24
C GLN A 131 -28.81 -7.58 -22.94
N ALA A 132 -28.88 -8.61 -23.79
CA ALA A 132 -29.76 -9.76 -23.59
C ALA A 132 -29.31 -10.68 -22.44
N ASP A 133 -28.00 -10.71 -22.13
CA ASP A 133 -27.45 -11.49 -21.01
C ASP A 133 -27.67 -10.77 -19.67
N LEU A 134 -27.56 -9.45 -19.66
CA LEU A 134 -27.73 -8.63 -18.44
C LEU A 134 -29.19 -8.37 -18.07
N GLN A 135 -30.09 -8.27 -19.05
CA GLN A 135 -31.51 -7.97 -18.82
C GLN A 135 -32.28 -8.99 -17.96
N PRO A 136 -32.06 -10.33 -18.03
CA PRO A 136 -32.71 -11.26 -17.09
C PRO A 136 -32.18 -11.11 -15.66
N MET A 137 -30.88 -10.83 -15.48
CA MET A 137 -30.25 -10.72 -14.14
C MET A 137 -30.68 -9.47 -13.36
N LEU A 138 -30.97 -8.38 -14.05
CA LEU A 138 -31.22 -7.06 -13.46
C LEU A 138 -32.72 -6.76 -13.42
N GLU A 139 -33.27 -6.66 -12.20
CA GLU A 139 -34.63 -6.18 -11.96
C GLU A 139 -34.62 -4.66 -11.70
N PRO A 140 -35.19 -3.82 -12.58
CA PRO A 140 -35.25 -2.37 -12.38
C PRO A 140 -36.03 -1.99 -11.11
N VAL A 141 -35.48 -1.08 -10.29
CA VAL A 141 -36.14 -0.59 -9.07
C VAL A 141 -36.31 0.92 -9.14
N GLY A 142 -37.56 1.40 -9.07
CA GLY A 142 -37.88 2.82 -9.19
C GLY A 142 -37.68 3.38 -10.60
N LYS A 143 -37.13 4.60 -10.71
CA LYS A 143 -36.87 5.29 -11.99
C LYS A 143 -35.62 6.19 -11.91
N PRO A 144 -34.87 6.38 -13.02
CA PRO A 144 -34.84 5.58 -14.24
C PRO A 144 -33.67 4.59 -14.21
N PHE A 145 -33.96 3.29 -14.30
CA PHE A 145 -32.97 2.30 -14.74
C PHE A 145 -32.83 2.40 -16.27
N GLN A 146 -31.59 2.39 -16.76
CA GLN A 146 -31.30 2.31 -18.19
C GLN A 146 -30.23 1.23 -18.43
N LEU A 147 -30.48 0.38 -19.41
CA LEU A 147 -29.52 -0.58 -19.95
C LEU A 147 -29.49 -0.37 -21.46
N SER A 148 -28.30 -0.08 -21.99
CA SER A 148 -28.09 0.21 -23.41
C SER A 148 -26.87 -0.55 -23.94
N SER A 149 -26.85 -0.83 -25.24
CA SER A 149 -25.70 -1.44 -25.90
C SER A 149 -25.60 -0.91 -27.32
N ASN A 150 -24.40 -0.47 -27.71
CA ASN A 150 -24.09 -0.25 -29.12
C ASN A 150 -23.53 -1.55 -29.72
N VAL A 151 -23.67 -1.72 -31.03
CA VAL A 151 -23.04 -2.84 -31.75
C VAL A 151 -21.51 -2.70 -31.62
N ASN A 152 -20.84 -3.80 -31.26
CA ASN A 152 -19.39 -3.86 -31.00
C ASN A 152 -18.88 -3.00 -29.82
N GLN A 153 -19.71 -2.71 -28.82
CA GLN A 153 -19.31 -2.08 -27.55
C GLN A 153 -19.85 -2.87 -26.36
N ALA A 154 -19.19 -2.74 -25.20
CA ALA A 154 -19.72 -3.25 -23.95
C ALA A 154 -21.02 -2.51 -23.57
N PRO A 155 -22.01 -3.20 -22.96
CA PRO A 155 -23.25 -2.59 -22.53
C PRO A 155 -23.02 -1.58 -21.41
N ARG A 156 -23.88 -0.57 -21.34
CA ARG A 156 -23.83 0.51 -20.35
C ARG A 156 -25.10 0.51 -19.50
N PHE A 157 -24.89 0.60 -18.19
CA PHE A 157 -25.93 0.61 -17.17
C PHE A 157 -25.91 1.94 -16.41
N GLN A 158 -27.10 2.52 -16.21
CA GLN A 158 -27.35 3.65 -15.30
C GLN A 158 -28.57 3.36 -14.41
N GLY A 159 -28.59 3.92 -13.21
CA GLY A 159 -29.72 3.90 -12.29
C GLY A 159 -29.56 2.81 -11.25
N LEU A 160 -30.64 2.06 -11.00
CA LEU A 160 -30.72 1.10 -9.91
C LEU A 160 -31.41 -0.19 -10.37
N ALA A 161 -30.79 -1.32 -10.08
CA ALA A 161 -31.42 -2.63 -10.20
C ALA A 161 -31.12 -3.54 -9.00
N ARG A 162 -32.07 -4.41 -8.70
CA ARG A 162 -31.90 -5.59 -7.84
C ARG A 162 -31.33 -6.73 -8.68
N LEU A 163 -30.40 -7.51 -8.12
CA LEU A 163 -29.99 -8.79 -8.72
C LEU A 163 -31.05 -9.86 -8.46
N ARG A 164 -31.44 -10.58 -9.51
CA ARG A 164 -32.23 -11.82 -9.38
C ARG A 164 -31.38 -12.97 -8.83
N ASP A 165 -32.08 -14.02 -8.40
CA ASP A 165 -31.54 -15.37 -8.15
C ASP A 165 -30.36 -15.46 -7.17
N TRP A 166 -30.23 -14.47 -6.28
CA TRP A 166 -29.23 -14.45 -5.22
C TRP A 166 -29.56 -15.44 -4.10
N THR A 167 -28.58 -16.27 -3.73
CA THR A 167 -28.61 -17.17 -2.57
C THR A 167 -27.46 -16.86 -1.61
N ASN A 168 -27.41 -17.47 -0.42
CA ASN A 168 -26.27 -17.26 0.50
C ASN A 168 -24.97 -17.91 0.01
N ASP A 169 -25.04 -18.88 -0.90
CA ASP A 169 -23.87 -19.50 -1.54
C ASP A 169 -23.49 -18.80 -2.86
N SER A 170 -24.24 -17.77 -3.24
CA SER A 170 -24.00 -16.99 -4.45
C SER A 170 -22.91 -15.94 -4.26
N LEU A 171 -22.24 -15.66 -5.37
CA LEU A 171 -21.12 -14.74 -5.49
C LEU A 171 -21.32 -13.90 -6.75
N LEU A 172 -21.22 -12.58 -6.59
CA LEU A 172 -21.26 -11.62 -7.69
C LEU A 172 -19.85 -11.50 -8.30
N ARG A 173 -19.72 -11.86 -9.57
CA ARG A 173 -18.56 -11.52 -10.41
C ARG A 173 -18.89 -10.24 -11.17
N MET A 174 -18.00 -9.25 -11.11
CA MET A 174 -18.24 -7.93 -11.71
C MET A 174 -16.94 -7.30 -12.24
N SER A 175 -16.94 -6.80 -13.47
CA SER A 175 -15.90 -5.97 -14.06
C SER A 175 -16.54 -4.78 -14.78
N CYS A 176 -16.16 -3.57 -14.37
CA CYS A 176 -16.76 -2.33 -14.88
C CYS A 176 -15.69 -1.34 -15.35
N PHE A 177 -15.97 -0.66 -16.46
CA PHE A 177 -15.16 0.40 -17.06
C PHE A 177 -15.79 1.77 -16.87
N GLU A 178 -14.94 2.78 -16.77
CA GLU A 178 -15.31 4.15 -16.41
C GLU A 178 -16.29 4.15 -15.23
N VAL A 179 -15.79 3.90 -14.02
CA VAL A 179 -16.57 3.93 -12.76
C VAL A 179 -16.95 5.38 -12.44
N GLY A 180 -17.83 5.96 -13.26
CA GLY A 180 -18.35 7.30 -13.13
C GLY A 180 -19.07 7.45 -11.80
N GLU A 181 -18.77 8.57 -11.14
CA GLU A 181 -19.41 9.10 -9.93
C GLU A 181 -20.07 8.06 -9.00
N ASN A 182 -19.26 7.09 -8.56
CA ASN A 182 -19.54 6.21 -7.44
C ASN A 182 -20.58 5.10 -7.71
N LEU A 183 -20.20 4.10 -8.52
CA LEU A 183 -20.84 2.78 -8.51
C LEU A 183 -20.94 2.24 -7.07
N ARG A 184 -22.11 1.71 -6.70
CA ARG A 184 -22.34 1.07 -5.41
C ARG A 184 -22.97 -0.32 -5.57
N VAL A 185 -22.69 -1.18 -4.60
CA VAL A 185 -23.36 -2.48 -4.42
C VAL A 185 -23.92 -2.52 -2.99
N HIS A 186 -25.24 -2.63 -2.87
CA HIS A 186 -25.96 -2.64 -1.60
C HIS A 186 -26.42 -4.07 -1.29
N ILE A 187 -25.96 -4.62 -0.16
CA ILE A 187 -26.20 -6.00 0.26
C ILE A 187 -26.98 -5.94 1.57
N TRP A 188 -28.21 -6.45 1.58
CA TRP A 188 -29.11 -6.34 2.73
C TRP A 188 -29.19 -7.65 3.52
N GLY A 189 -28.90 -7.57 4.82
CA GLY A 189 -29.20 -8.60 5.80
C GLY A 189 -30.62 -8.45 6.34
N GLN A 190 -30.83 -8.70 7.64
CA GLN A 190 -32.18 -8.63 8.23
C GLN A 190 -32.64 -7.22 8.62
N LYS A 191 -31.77 -6.42 9.25
CA LYS A 191 -32.08 -5.07 9.80
C LYS A 191 -31.10 -3.99 9.36
N LYS A 192 -30.00 -4.42 8.75
CA LYS A 192 -28.84 -3.63 8.36
C LYS A 192 -28.39 -4.12 6.99
N GLY A 193 -27.89 -3.22 6.18
CA GLY A 193 -27.19 -3.53 4.95
C GLY A 193 -25.72 -3.10 5.01
N ILE A 194 -25.00 -3.51 3.98
CA ILE A 194 -23.66 -3.04 3.64
C ILE A 194 -23.74 -2.40 2.27
N SER A 195 -23.27 -1.17 2.15
CA SER A 195 -23.12 -0.48 0.87
C SER A 195 -21.63 -0.34 0.54
N LEU A 196 -21.18 -1.16 -0.41
CA LEU A 196 -19.87 -1.04 -1.03
C LEU A 196 -19.92 0.14 -2.01
N ARG A 197 -18.93 1.03 -1.98
CA ARG A 197 -18.83 2.19 -2.86
C ARG A 197 -17.44 2.24 -3.48
N PHE A 198 -17.39 2.34 -4.81
CA PHE A 198 -16.17 2.33 -5.62
C PHE A 198 -15.83 3.77 -6.04
N TYR A 199 -14.70 4.29 -5.58
CA TYR A 199 -14.30 5.69 -5.78
C TYR A 199 -13.33 5.86 -6.96
N PRO A 200 -13.62 6.71 -7.97
CA PRO A 200 -12.80 6.79 -9.17
C PRO A 200 -11.45 7.50 -9.00
N LEU A 201 -11.35 8.53 -8.15
CA LEU A 201 -10.15 9.39 -8.07
C LEU A 201 -8.93 8.71 -7.42
N ASN A 202 -9.16 7.75 -6.53
CA ASN A 202 -8.14 7.00 -5.79
C ASN A 202 -8.27 5.48 -5.97
N THR A 203 -9.22 5.00 -6.79
CA THR A 203 -9.60 3.59 -6.97
C THR A 203 -10.01 2.85 -5.69
N THR A 204 -10.26 3.55 -4.57
CA THR A 204 -10.59 2.93 -3.28
C THR A 204 -11.99 2.33 -3.28
N VAL A 205 -12.12 1.11 -2.77
CA VAL A 205 -13.38 0.54 -2.32
C VAL A 205 -13.57 0.86 -0.83
N ALA A 206 -14.75 1.38 -0.47
CA ALA A 206 -15.14 1.58 0.92
C ALA A 206 -16.50 0.95 1.23
N ALA A 207 -16.67 0.43 2.44
CA ALA A 207 -17.88 -0.23 2.89
C ALA A 207 -18.55 0.56 4.00
N TYR A 208 -19.81 0.95 3.79
CA TYR A 208 -20.64 1.64 4.78
C TYR A 208 -21.74 0.72 5.30
N GLN A 209 -22.06 0.83 6.58
CA GLN A 209 -23.30 0.29 7.13
C GLN A 209 -24.50 1.08 6.59
N THR A 210 -25.60 0.42 6.25
CA THR A 210 -26.87 1.05 5.87
C THR A 210 -28.03 0.49 6.70
N PHE A 211 -29.11 1.25 6.81
CA PHE A 211 -30.29 0.91 7.61
C PHE A 211 -31.56 1.01 6.77
N GLU A 212 -32.55 0.15 7.01
CA GLU A 212 -33.83 0.24 6.31
C GLU A 212 -34.54 1.58 6.64
N VAL A 213 -35.16 2.21 5.65
CA VAL A 213 -36.07 3.34 5.89
C VAL A 213 -37.34 2.81 6.57
N PRO A 214 -37.67 3.21 7.81
CA PRO A 214 -38.71 2.56 8.59
C PRO A 214 -40.07 2.48 7.87
N GLY A 215 -40.60 1.27 7.74
CA GLY A 215 -41.93 1.01 7.17
C GLY A 215 -41.97 0.86 5.65
N GLN A 216 -40.85 0.83 4.95
CA GLN A 216 -40.80 0.56 3.51
C GLN A 216 -40.43 -0.88 3.16
N GLY A 217 -39.64 -1.57 3.99
CA GLY A 217 -39.23 -2.96 3.75
C GLY A 217 -38.15 -3.12 2.67
N VAL A 218 -37.17 -3.99 2.93
CA VAL A 218 -36.05 -4.33 2.01
C VAL A 218 -36.50 -4.64 0.56
N SER A 219 -37.72 -5.13 0.34
CA SER A 219 -38.22 -5.51 -0.99
C SER A 219 -38.91 -4.38 -1.78
N ALA A 220 -39.09 -3.17 -1.24
CA ALA A 220 -39.75 -2.06 -1.94
C ALA A 220 -38.96 -0.73 -1.93
N THR A 221 -37.89 -0.62 -1.13
CA THR A 221 -37.02 0.55 -1.10
C THR A 221 -36.17 0.70 -2.37
N GLN A 222 -36.21 1.87 -3.01
CA GLN A 222 -34.99 2.42 -3.61
C GLN A 222 -34.01 2.71 -2.46
N PRO A 223 -32.69 2.43 -2.55
CA PRO A 223 -31.74 2.73 -1.50
C PRO A 223 -31.36 4.22 -1.52
N SER A 224 -32.34 5.11 -1.30
CA SER A 224 -32.14 6.52 -0.91
C SER A 224 -31.62 6.64 0.54
N VAL A 225 -30.87 5.64 0.99
CA VAL A 225 -30.57 5.38 2.39
C VAL A 225 -29.38 6.23 2.84
N PRO A 226 -29.49 6.96 3.97
CA PRO A 226 -28.33 7.62 4.55
C PRO A 226 -27.30 6.58 4.98
N TYR A 227 -26.10 6.64 4.38
CA TYR A 227 -24.94 5.83 4.81
C TYR A 227 -24.68 6.04 6.29
N GLY A 228 -24.73 4.99 7.10
CA GLY A 228 -24.48 5.01 8.53
C GLY A 228 -23.00 5.18 8.85
N THR A 229 -22.41 4.12 9.39
CA THR A 229 -21.00 4.03 9.80
C THR A 229 -20.11 3.68 8.60
N LEU A 230 -18.93 4.29 8.48
CA LEU A 230 -17.87 3.72 7.62
C LEU A 230 -17.28 2.50 8.36
N LEU A 231 -17.34 1.30 7.77
CA LEU A 231 -16.91 0.06 8.44
C LEU A 231 -15.48 -0.35 8.05
N ALA A 232 -15.13 -0.22 6.77
CA ALA A 232 -13.79 -0.48 6.26
C ALA A 232 -13.53 0.26 4.93
N THR A 233 -12.26 0.31 4.56
CA THR A 233 -11.74 0.61 3.22
C THR A 233 -10.84 -0.55 2.78
N ASP A 234 -10.40 -0.54 1.54
CA ASP A 234 -9.49 -1.55 0.99
C ASP A 234 -8.00 -1.39 1.35
N ASP A 235 -7.62 -0.40 2.18
CA ASP A 235 -6.23 0.03 2.44
C ASP A 235 -5.38 0.16 1.15
N GLY A 236 -5.99 0.61 0.06
CA GLY A 236 -5.35 0.76 -1.25
C GLY A 236 -5.05 -0.57 -1.98
N ARG A 237 -5.47 -1.74 -1.46
CA ARG A 237 -5.25 -3.05 -2.12
C ARG A 237 -5.79 -3.07 -3.54
N ASN A 238 -6.94 -2.43 -3.79
CA ASN A 238 -7.53 -2.34 -5.13
C ASN A 238 -6.67 -1.52 -6.12
N GLN A 239 -5.86 -0.57 -5.63
CA GLN A 239 -4.90 0.21 -6.42
C GLN A 239 -3.58 -0.55 -6.64
N ARG A 240 -3.17 -1.39 -5.68
CA ARG A 240 -1.98 -2.26 -5.80
C ARG A 240 -2.16 -3.36 -6.85
N LEU A 241 -3.40 -3.83 -7.00
CA LEU A 241 -3.79 -4.90 -7.92
C LEU A 241 -4.13 -4.38 -9.34
N PRO A 242 -4.20 -5.27 -10.35
CA PRO A 242 -4.72 -4.96 -11.68
C PRO A 242 -6.10 -4.30 -11.68
N VAL A 243 -6.43 -3.55 -12.73
CA VAL A 243 -7.83 -3.28 -13.08
C VAL A 243 -8.45 -4.56 -13.68
N GLY A 244 -9.77 -4.74 -13.57
CA GLY A 244 -10.49 -5.92 -14.07
C GLY A 244 -11.49 -6.46 -13.03
N ILE A 245 -11.74 -7.77 -13.06
CA ILE A 245 -12.76 -8.42 -12.23
C ILE A 245 -12.56 -8.19 -10.73
N CYS A 246 -13.68 -8.02 -10.03
CA CYS A 246 -13.83 -8.25 -8.60
C CYS A 246 -14.91 -9.30 -8.33
N TYR A 247 -14.80 -9.93 -7.17
CA TYR A 247 -15.76 -10.89 -6.64
C TYR A 247 -16.32 -10.34 -5.32
N ILE A 248 -17.63 -10.46 -5.13
CA ILE A 248 -18.33 -10.03 -3.92
C ILE A 248 -19.20 -11.19 -3.43
N SER A 249 -19.02 -11.61 -2.19
CA SER A 249 -19.75 -12.74 -1.58
C SER A 249 -20.14 -12.47 -0.13
N HIS A 250 -21.05 -13.28 0.42
CA HIS A 250 -21.36 -13.29 1.84
C HIS A 250 -20.99 -14.64 2.44
N GLN A 251 -20.00 -14.67 3.34
CA GLN A 251 -19.50 -15.91 3.94
C GLN A 251 -19.12 -15.67 5.40
N ASN A 252 -19.37 -16.65 6.27
CA ASN A 252 -19.06 -16.62 7.71
C ASN A 252 -19.58 -15.35 8.44
N GLY A 253 -20.73 -14.81 8.02
CA GLY A 253 -21.32 -13.60 8.59
C GLY A 253 -20.66 -12.28 8.13
N SER A 254 -19.87 -12.31 7.06
CA SER A 254 -19.18 -11.15 6.50
C SER A 254 -19.42 -11.01 5.00
N VAL A 255 -19.59 -9.77 4.53
CA VAL A 255 -19.41 -9.44 3.11
C VAL A 255 -17.92 -9.40 2.84
N VAL A 256 -17.47 -10.19 1.86
CA VAL A 256 -16.07 -10.25 1.42
C VAL A 256 -15.97 -9.78 -0.02
N VAL A 257 -15.00 -8.91 -0.29
CA VAL A 257 -14.62 -8.46 -1.63
C VAL A 257 -13.20 -8.96 -1.92
N ASP A 258 -13.06 -9.78 -2.96
CA ASP A 258 -11.78 -10.36 -3.37
C ASP A 258 -11.48 -10.15 -4.86
N ARG A 259 -10.19 -10.11 -5.19
CA ARG A 259 -9.70 -9.92 -6.57
C ARG A 259 -8.47 -10.82 -6.76
N GLY A 260 -8.58 -11.80 -7.65
CA GLY A 260 -7.49 -12.75 -7.96
C GLY A 260 -6.97 -13.51 -6.75
N ASN A 261 -7.89 -14.01 -5.90
CA ASN A 261 -7.61 -14.72 -4.66
C ASN A 261 -6.89 -13.89 -3.57
N VAL A 262 -6.87 -12.56 -3.71
CA VAL A 262 -6.45 -11.59 -2.69
C VAL A 262 -7.69 -10.93 -2.10
N ARG A 263 -7.84 -10.93 -0.77
CA ARG A 263 -8.94 -10.23 -0.10
C ARG A 263 -8.65 -8.73 -0.06
N ILE A 264 -9.45 -7.92 -0.76
CA ILE A 264 -9.27 -6.46 -0.76
C ILE A 264 -10.07 -5.78 0.36
N LEU A 265 -11.23 -6.32 0.73
CA LEU A 265 -12.07 -5.76 1.81
C LEU A 265 -12.93 -6.88 2.44
N SER A 266 -13.23 -6.77 3.74
CA SER A 266 -14.24 -7.59 4.41
C SER A 266 -14.90 -6.81 5.55
N VAL A 267 -16.22 -6.98 5.74
CA VAL A 267 -17.01 -6.33 6.81
C VAL A 267 -18.15 -7.23 7.29
N PRO A 268 -18.55 -7.17 8.57
CA PRO A 268 -19.61 -8.02 9.12
C PRO A 268 -21.01 -7.64 8.62
N LEU A 269 -21.87 -8.63 8.40
CA LEU A 269 -23.29 -8.49 8.06
C LEU A 269 -24.20 -9.23 9.06
N GLU A 270 -25.29 -8.60 9.48
CA GLU A 270 -26.23 -9.19 10.43
C GLU A 270 -27.26 -10.09 9.74
N GLY A 271 -26.95 -11.39 9.70
CA GLY A 271 -27.83 -12.44 9.20
C GLY A 271 -27.62 -12.77 7.71
N PRO A 272 -28.45 -13.68 7.15
CA PRO A 272 -28.38 -14.05 5.73
C PRO A 272 -28.76 -12.88 4.82
N VAL A 273 -28.23 -12.88 3.59
CA VAL A 273 -28.56 -11.87 2.58
C VAL A 273 -29.99 -12.09 2.07
N GLN A 274 -30.79 -11.01 2.05
CA GLN A 274 -32.16 -10.98 1.55
C GLN A 274 -32.29 -10.36 0.15
N ALA A 275 -31.41 -9.41 -0.17
CA ALA A 275 -31.37 -8.74 -1.47
C ALA A 275 -29.98 -8.14 -1.73
N VAL A 276 -29.58 -8.11 -3.00
CA VAL A 276 -28.43 -7.34 -3.49
C VAL A 276 -28.92 -6.38 -4.58
N PHE A 277 -28.47 -5.14 -4.54
CA PHE A 277 -28.76 -4.10 -5.53
C PHE A 277 -27.45 -3.51 -6.06
N ILE A 278 -27.44 -3.09 -7.31
CA ILE A 278 -26.35 -2.31 -7.92
C ILE A 278 -26.91 -0.93 -8.28
N GLU A 279 -26.20 0.13 -7.90
CA GLU A 279 -26.53 1.53 -8.22
C GLU A 279 -25.37 2.15 -9.02
N ALA A 280 -25.67 2.68 -10.20
CA ALA A 280 -24.76 3.45 -11.05
C ALA A 280 -25.36 4.85 -11.29
N PRO A 281 -24.93 5.90 -10.55
CA PRO A 281 -25.51 7.24 -10.67
C PRO A 281 -25.34 7.85 -12.08
N THR A 282 -24.18 7.60 -12.70
CA THR A 282 -23.89 7.88 -14.11
C THR A 282 -23.83 6.59 -14.92
N ASP A 283 -23.76 6.68 -16.24
CA ASP A 283 -23.44 5.53 -17.08
C ASP A 283 -22.14 4.85 -16.61
N VAL A 284 -22.19 3.53 -16.42
CA VAL A 284 -21.04 2.66 -16.18
C VAL A 284 -21.00 1.58 -17.25
N GLU A 285 -19.82 1.33 -17.82
CA GLU A 285 -19.62 0.30 -18.85
C GLU A 285 -19.39 -1.07 -18.20
N VAL A 286 -20.16 -2.09 -18.58
CA VAL A 286 -20.14 -3.42 -17.96
C VAL A 286 -19.37 -4.39 -18.85
N ARG A 287 -18.16 -4.77 -18.43
CA ARG A 287 -17.33 -5.74 -19.16
C ARG A 287 -17.64 -7.19 -18.79
N ASP A 288 -18.11 -7.42 -17.58
CA ASP A 288 -18.49 -8.73 -17.06
C ASP A 288 -19.42 -8.54 -15.84
N LEU A 289 -20.50 -9.31 -15.79
CA LEU A 289 -21.42 -9.34 -14.66
C LEU A 289 -22.09 -10.71 -14.63
N ALA A 290 -21.88 -11.47 -13.55
CA ALA A 290 -22.48 -12.80 -13.37
C ALA A 290 -22.78 -13.07 -11.88
N VAL A 291 -23.95 -13.65 -11.60
CA VAL A 291 -24.19 -14.31 -10.31
C VAL A 291 -23.81 -15.78 -10.50
N VAL A 292 -22.84 -16.24 -9.73
CA VAL A 292 -22.27 -17.59 -9.82
C VAL A 292 -22.20 -18.23 -8.43
N ASN A 293 -22.25 -19.55 -8.36
CA ASN A 293 -21.89 -20.27 -7.14
C ASN A 293 -20.38 -20.57 -7.21
N ALA A 294 -19.68 -20.48 -6.08
CA ALA A 294 -18.23 -20.68 -6.01
C ALA A 294 -17.79 -21.24 -4.66
N GLY A 295 -16.53 -21.71 -4.59
CA GLY A 295 -15.91 -22.11 -3.32
C GLY A 295 -15.69 -20.94 -2.33
N PRO A 296 -15.12 -21.24 -1.15
CA PRO A 296 -14.89 -20.22 -0.12
C PRO A 296 -13.98 -19.09 -0.62
N ALA A 297 -14.27 -17.87 -0.15
CA ALA A 297 -13.48 -16.67 -0.41
C ALA A 297 -12.10 -16.78 0.27
N PRO A 298 -11.06 -16.12 -0.24
CA PRO A 298 -9.74 -16.16 0.35
C PRO A 298 -9.76 -15.75 1.84
N ILE A 299 -9.22 -16.62 2.69
CA ILE A 299 -8.88 -16.31 4.08
C ILE A 299 -7.72 -15.32 4.05
N GLU A 300 -7.81 -14.20 4.77
CA GLU A 300 -6.74 -13.19 4.82
C GLU A 300 -5.58 -13.69 5.70
N THR A 301 -4.34 -13.42 5.29
CA THR A 301 -3.14 -13.96 5.95
C THR A 301 -2.64 -13.02 7.06
N LEU A 302 -3.53 -12.62 7.97
CA LEU A 302 -3.19 -11.74 9.08
C LEU A 302 -2.32 -12.47 10.11
N PHE A 303 -1.15 -11.90 10.43
CA PHE A 303 -0.36 -12.35 11.57
C PHE A 303 -1.00 -11.86 12.87
N GLU A 304 -1.15 -12.75 13.84
CA GLU A 304 -1.46 -12.32 15.20
C GLU A 304 -0.21 -11.71 15.84
N HIS A 305 -0.35 -10.46 16.29
CA HIS A 305 0.68 -9.72 17.01
C HIS A 305 0.61 -10.03 18.51
N ARG A 306 1.78 -10.14 19.15
CA ARG A 306 1.88 -10.41 20.59
C ARG A 306 1.21 -9.31 21.42
N VAL A 307 0.23 -9.68 22.25
CA VAL A 307 -0.41 -8.73 23.18
C VAL A 307 0.55 -8.34 24.30
N VAL A 308 0.75 -7.03 24.48
CA VAL A 308 1.57 -6.39 25.53
C VAL A 308 0.67 -5.85 26.65
N LEU A 309 -0.50 -5.32 26.29
CA LEU A 309 -1.54 -4.91 27.23
C LEU A 309 -2.89 -5.45 26.76
N ASP A 310 -3.49 -6.32 27.57
CA ASP A 310 -4.88 -6.74 27.44
C ASP A 310 -5.76 -5.83 28.32
N GLY A 311 -6.40 -4.85 27.68
CA GLY A 311 -7.41 -4.00 28.27
C GLY A 311 -8.80 -4.35 27.76
N THR A 312 -9.15 -5.64 27.68
CA THR A 312 -10.53 -6.10 27.40
C THR A 312 -11.56 -5.62 28.41
N ARG A 313 -11.12 -5.14 29.59
CA ARG A 313 -11.94 -4.46 30.61
C ARG A 313 -11.27 -3.14 31.04
N PRO A 314 -11.31 -2.08 30.22
CA PRO A 314 -10.53 -0.86 30.44
C PRO A 314 -10.84 -0.12 31.77
N ALA A 315 -11.97 -0.40 32.41
CA ALA A 315 -12.28 0.08 33.77
C ALA A 315 -11.28 -0.36 34.84
N GLU A 316 -10.59 -1.49 34.63
CA GLU A 316 -9.66 -2.11 35.60
C GLU A 316 -8.23 -1.56 35.46
N LEU A 317 -7.97 -0.70 34.46
CA LEU A 317 -6.68 -0.06 34.25
C LEU A 317 -6.42 1.10 35.24
N THR A 318 -5.15 1.36 35.54
CA THR A 318 -4.72 2.44 36.44
C THR A 318 -4.77 3.81 35.75
N TRP A 319 -5.98 4.35 35.59
CA TRP A 319 -6.20 5.69 35.06
C TRP A 319 -5.75 6.79 36.03
N GLN A 320 -4.95 7.72 35.50
CA GLN A 320 -4.65 9.04 36.05
C GLN A 320 -5.67 10.03 35.49
N GLU A 321 -6.18 10.95 36.32
CA GLU A 321 -7.36 11.76 36.01
C GLU A 321 -7.12 13.27 36.21
N THR A 322 -7.33 14.05 35.16
CA THR A 322 -7.32 15.52 35.18
C THR A 322 -8.71 16.02 34.80
N LEU A 323 -9.59 16.12 35.80
CA LEU A 323 -11.02 16.35 35.60
C LEU A 323 -11.47 17.69 36.22
N PRO A 324 -11.93 18.66 35.41
CA PRO A 324 -12.53 19.89 35.93
C PRO A 324 -13.96 19.66 36.44
N ALA A 325 -14.51 20.64 37.16
CA ALA A 325 -15.91 20.63 37.57
C ALA A 325 -16.84 20.45 36.36
N GLY A 326 -17.77 19.50 36.45
CA GLY A 326 -18.63 19.06 35.34
C GLY A 326 -18.11 17.84 34.55
N ALA A 327 -16.86 17.41 34.80
CA ALA A 327 -16.30 16.18 34.24
C ALA A 327 -16.33 15.00 35.24
N ARG A 328 -16.34 13.78 34.71
CA ARG A 328 -16.21 12.52 35.47
C ARG A 328 -15.68 11.38 34.58
N LEU A 329 -14.85 10.50 35.13
CA LEU A 329 -14.48 9.22 34.54
C LEU A 329 -15.29 8.10 35.22
N GLN A 330 -16.33 7.59 34.55
CA GLN A 330 -17.17 6.52 35.07
C GLN A 330 -16.58 5.16 34.66
N ARG A 331 -16.23 4.34 35.64
CA ARG A 331 -15.81 2.94 35.48
C ARG A 331 -17.04 2.06 35.65
N ASN A 332 -17.42 1.29 34.63
CA ASN A 332 -18.65 0.51 34.62
C ASN A 332 -18.41 -0.97 34.97
N THR A 333 -19.44 -1.64 35.48
CA THR A 333 -19.35 -3.00 36.05
C THR A 333 -19.00 -4.08 35.02
N GLU A 334 -19.46 -3.94 33.78
CA GLU A 334 -19.12 -4.82 32.66
C GLU A 334 -17.65 -4.70 32.24
N GLY A 335 -16.98 -3.60 32.62
CA GLY A 335 -15.57 -3.33 32.34
C GLY A 335 -15.34 -2.14 31.41
N SER A 336 -16.37 -1.54 30.82
CA SER A 336 -16.23 -0.33 29.99
C SER A 336 -15.88 0.90 30.82
N VAL A 337 -15.28 1.92 30.19
CA VAL A 337 -14.99 3.22 30.83
C VAL A 337 -15.54 4.37 30.00
N GLU A 338 -16.26 5.30 30.65
CA GLU A 338 -16.84 6.50 30.04
C GLU A 338 -16.20 7.77 30.61
N LEU A 339 -15.50 8.54 29.77
CA LEU A 339 -15.17 9.92 30.07
C LEU A 339 -16.34 10.81 29.63
N SER A 340 -16.89 11.60 30.56
CA SER A 340 -18.01 12.49 30.29
C SER A 340 -17.79 13.89 30.86
N ALA A 341 -18.26 14.92 30.15
CA ALA A 341 -18.08 16.34 30.48
C ALA A 341 -19.31 17.18 30.09
N ASP A 342 -20.02 17.75 31.08
CA ASP A 342 -21.06 18.77 30.88
C ASP A 342 -20.53 20.15 31.30
N LYS A 343 -20.73 21.17 30.43
CA LYS A 343 -20.38 22.60 30.65
C LYS A 343 -18.99 22.86 31.26
N THR A 344 -18.02 21.99 31.00
CA THR A 344 -16.66 22.15 31.51
C THR A 344 -15.97 23.33 30.83
N ALA A 345 -15.46 24.28 31.63
CA ALA A 345 -14.73 25.47 31.15
C ALA A 345 -13.28 25.18 30.74
N THR A 346 -12.79 23.97 31.00
CA THR A 346 -11.49 23.46 30.55
C THR A 346 -11.63 22.01 30.06
N VAL A 347 -10.55 21.47 29.51
CA VAL A 347 -10.47 20.09 29.03
C VAL A 347 -10.54 19.11 30.20
N ALA A 348 -11.31 18.03 30.01
CA ALA A 348 -11.24 16.82 30.83
C ALA A 348 -10.35 15.78 30.15
N GLN A 349 -9.42 15.19 30.90
CA GLN A 349 -8.50 14.15 30.44
C GLN A 349 -8.44 13.00 31.43
N ALA A 350 -8.30 11.77 30.91
CA ALA A 350 -7.83 10.63 31.68
C ALA A 350 -6.84 9.82 30.86
N SER A 351 -5.80 9.26 31.48
CA SER A 351 -4.78 8.46 30.79
C SER A 351 -4.16 7.37 31.66
N PHE A 352 -3.69 6.27 31.07
CA PHE A 352 -2.96 5.20 31.75
C PHE A 352 -1.63 4.90 31.04
N PRO A 353 -0.58 4.49 31.78
CA PRO A 353 0.73 4.19 31.21
C PRO A 353 0.74 2.83 30.47
N VAL A 354 1.63 2.71 29.50
CA VAL A 354 1.92 1.47 28.76
C VAL A 354 3.39 1.13 28.94
N SER A 355 3.68 -0.14 29.25
CA SER A 355 5.05 -0.61 29.53
C SER A 355 5.79 -1.02 28.26
N GLY A 356 7.10 -0.72 28.22
CA GLY A 356 8.00 -1.09 27.13
C GLY A 356 8.22 0.03 26.11
N ASN A 357 9.30 -0.10 25.34
CA ASN A 357 9.82 0.96 24.46
C ASN A 357 9.80 0.57 22.95
N THR A 358 9.32 -0.62 22.60
CA THR A 358 9.35 -1.15 21.22
C THR A 358 8.23 -0.58 20.34
N VAL A 359 8.05 -1.13 19.13
CA VAL A 359 7.08 -0.68 18.14
C VAL A 359 5.72 -1.37 18.37
N TYR A 360 4.66 -0.57 18.50
CA TYR A 360 3.33 -1.04 18.91
C TYR A 360 2.20 -0.64 17.94
N GLU A 361 1.22 -1.52 17.76
CA GLU A 361 -0.14 -1.14 17.36
C GLU A 361 -1.05 -0.98 18.58
N VAL A 362 -1.85 0.09 18.59
CA VAL A 362 -2.86 0.35 19.63
C VAL A 362 -4.23 0.22 19.02
N ILE A 363 -5.04 -0.69 19.57
CA ILE A 363 -6.37 -1.04 19.10
C ILE A 363 -7.39 -0.64 20.16
N PHE A 364 -8.48 0.01 19.74
CA PHE A 364 -9.56 0.49 20.59
C PHE A 364 -10.90 -0.01 20.07
N GLN A 365 -11.83 -0.38 20.95
CA GLN A 365 -13.25 -0.54 20.62
C GLN A 365 -14.02 0.64 21.23
N VAL A 366 -14.44 1.57 20.38
CA VAL A 366 -15.15 2.80 20.80
C VAL A 366 -16.64 2.57 20.73
N GLU A 367 -17.26 2.38 21.90
CA GLU A 367 -18.69 2.07 22.01
C GLU A 367 -19.57 3.28 21.71
N GLU A 368 -19.15 4.46 22.16
CA GLU A 368 -19.89 5.72 22.01
C GLU A 368 -18.88 6.87 21.93
N ALA A 369 -19.11 7.85 21.05
CA ALA A 369 -18.27 9.05 20.95
C ALA A 369 -19.09 10.26 20.48
N SER A 370 -18.80 11.41 21.09
CA SER A 370 -19.44 12.70 20.83
C SER A 370 -18.47 13.66 20.13
N PRO A 371 -18.95 14.62 19.32
CA PRO A 371 -18.12 15.74 18.88
C PRO A 371 -17.44 16.45 20.06
N GLY A 372 -16.15 16.76 19.92
CA GLY A 372 -15.32 17.33 20.99
C GLY A 372 -14.72 16.31 21.95
N THR A 373 -14.71 15.03 21.60
CA THR A 373 -14.04 13.96 22.37
C THR A 373 -13.02 13.23 21.51
N GLY A 374 -12.10 12.49 22.12
CA GLY A 374 -11.12 11.74 21.34
C GLY A 374 -10.23 10.82 22.14
N LEU A 375 -9.45 10.05 21.38
CA LEU A 375 -8.38 9.17 21.83
C LEU A 375 -7.04 9.90 21.65
N MET A 376 -6.08 9.69 22.54
CA MET A 376 -4.72 10.21 22.38
C MET A 376 -3.66 9.20 22.83
N LEU A 377 -2.47 9.32 22.25
CA LEU A 377 -1.22 8.78 22.76
C LEU A 377 -0.42 9.95 23.35
N LEU A 378 0.17 9.77 24.53
CA LEU A 378 0.93 10.81 25.23
C LEU A 378 2.38 10.38 25.41
N ASN A 379 3.30 11.34 25.38
CA ASN A 379 4.70 11.11 25.72
C ASN A 379 4.90 10.88 27.23
N GLU A 380 6.13 10.63 27.65
CA GLU A 380 6.49 10.37 29.06
C GLU A 380 6.18 11.56 30.00
N ALA A 381 6.22 12.79 29.48
CA ALA A 381 5.85 14.01 30.21
C ALA A 381 4.33 14.26 30.25
N GLY A 382 3.50 13.32 29.78
CA GLY A 382 2.04 13.46 29.75
C GLY A 382 1.53 14.45 28.71
N VAL A 383 2.36 14.87 27.74
CA VAL A 383 1.96 15.76 26.65
C VAL A 383 1.33 14.93 25.52
N PRO A 384 0.14 15.30 25.01
CA PRO A 384 -0.46 14.62 23.86
C PRO A 384 0.48 14.66 22.65
N LEU A 385 0.85 13.48 22.17
CA LEU A 385 1.66 13.32 20.96
C LEU A 385 0.74 13.36 19.74
N GLU A 386 -0.08 12.33 19.54
CA GLU A 386 -0.98 12.18 18.39
C GLU A 386 -2.26 11.47 18.82
N GLY A 387 -3.35 11.65 18.07
CA GLY A 387 -4.65 11.16 18.50
C GLY A 387 -5.69 11.12 17.39
N ILE A 388 -6.88 10.65 17.76
CA ILE A 388 -8.06 10.63 16.90
C ILE A 388 -9.16 11.40 17.61
N GLU A 389 -9.58 12.51 17.00
CA GLU A 389 -10.68 13.34 17.50
C GLU A 389 -11.96 13.06 16.74
N PHE A 390 -13.06 12.98 17.47
CA PHE A 390 -14.42 12.96 16.95
C PHE A 390 -14.91 14.41 16.83
N GLY A 391 -15.14 14.86 15.61
CA GLY A 391 -15.74 16.16 15.28
C GLY A 391 -17.11 16.01 14.66
N GLN A 392 -17.72 17.12 14.23
CA GLN A 392 -18.98 17.13 13.50
C GLN A 392 -18.81 17.81 12.14
N ASN A 393 -19.26 17.17 11.07
CA ASN A 393 -19.20 17.74 9.72
C ASN A 393 -20.41 18.65 9.41
N ARG A 394 -20.38 19.35 8.27
CA ARG A 394 -21.46 20.22 7.77
C ARG A 394 -22.83 19.55 7.59
N GLN A 395 -22.88 18.23 7.48
CA GLN A 395 -24.14 17.46 7.44
C GLN A 395 -24.67 17.14 8.85
N ALA A 396 -24.12 17.80 9.88
CA ALA A 396 -24.38 17.58 11.30
C ALA A 396 -24.01 16.17 11.80
N ARG A 397 -23.09 15.45 11.15
CA ARG A 397 -22.74 14.06 11.48
C ARG A 397 -21.41 13.93 12.20
N THR A 398 -21.31 13.01 13.16
CA THR A 398 -20.04 12.68 13.82
C THR A 398 -19.08 12.04 12.82
N VAL A 399 -17.89 12.61 12.71
CA VAL A 399 -16.78 12.10 11.88
C VAL A 399 -15.49 12.09 12.68
N PHE A 400 -14.53 11.22 12.32
CA PHE A 400 -13.22 11.17 12.98
C PHE A 400 -12.06 11.58 12.06
N GLY A 401 -10.97 12.03 12.66
CA GLY A 401 -9.72 12.35 11.98
C GLY A 401 -8.55 12.46 12.95
N PHE A 402 -7.33 12.61 12.43
CA PHE A 402 -6.17 12.95 13.27
C PHE A 402 -6.43 14.27 14.00
N GLY A 403 -6.26 14.27 15.32
CA GLY A 403 -6.54 15.42 16.17
C GLY A 403 -6.18 15.18 17.63
N THR A 404 -5.73 16.24 18.30
CA THR A 404 -5.35 16.25 19.72
C THR A 404 -5.82 17.55 20.39
N LEU A 405 -5.52 17.66 21.69
CA LEU A 405 -5.74 18.90 22.46
C LEU A 405 -4.89 20.09 21.97
N ILE A 406 -3.77 19.82 21.29
CA ILE A 406 -2.82 20.84 20.80
C ILE A 406 -3.07 21.13 19.31
N GLU A 407 -3.36 20.08 18.54
CA GLU A 407 -3.59 20.13 17.09
C GLU A 407 -5.03 19.67 16.80
N PRO A 408 -6.02 20.57 16.84
CA PRO A 408 -7.43 20.19 16.75
C PRO A 408 -7.83 19.68 15.36
N PHE A 409 -8.68 18.66 15.30
CA PHE A 409 -9.21 18.13 14.05
C PHE A 409 -10.21 19.08 13.42
N ASN A 410 -10.00 19.39 12.13
CA ASN A 410 -10.96 20.13 11.33
C ASN A 410 -11.91 19.17 10.57
N ALA A 411 -13.11 18.95 11.12
CA ALA A 411 -14.11 18.07 10.52
C ALA A 411 -14.69 18.55 9.16
N ASP A 412 -14.52 19.84 8.84
CA ASP A 412 -15.03 20.46 7.61
C ASP A 412 -14.29 20.01 6.33
N ILE A 413 -13.12 19.36 6.47
CA ILE A 413 -12.37 18.80 5.33
C ILE A 413 -13.12 17.65 4.63
N TRP A 414 -14.08 17.02 5.32
CA TRP A 414 -14.89 15.91 4.81
C TRP A 414 -16.16 16.34 4.09
N ALA A 415 -16.07 17.47 3.36
CA ALA A 415 -17.10 17.95 2.44
C ALA A 415 -16.91 17.44 0.99
N ASP A 416 -15.76 16.82 0.66
CA ASP A 416 -15.53 16.19 -0.64
C ASP A 416 -16.18 14.80 -0.69
N GLU A 417 -17.33 14.71 -1.36
CA GLU A 417 -18.04 13.44 -1.51
C GLU A 417 -17.27 12.41 -2.36
N ASN A 418 -16.20 12.78 -3.07
CA ASN A 418 -15.42 11.89 -3.93
C ASN A 418 -14.37 11.07 -3.18
N ARG A 419 -14.43 11.04 -1.84
CA ARG A 419 -13.55 10.26 -0.96
C ARG A 419 -14.37 9.44 0.06
N PRO A 420 -13.79 8.38 0.64
CA PRO A 420 -14.36 7.76 1.84
C PRO A 420 -14.53 8.81 2.94
N VAL A 421 -15.75 8.97 3.45
CA VAL A 421 -16.05 9.91 4.54
C VAL A 421 -16.01 9.13 5.87
N PRO A 422 -15.21 9.56 6.86
CA PRO A 422 -15.03 8.85 8.13
C PRO A 422 -16.22 9.01 9.09
N TYR A 423 -17.42 8.56 8.68
CA TYR A 423 -18.60 8.56 9.56
C TYR A 423 -18.42 7.60 10.73
N PHE A 424 -18.49 8.14 11.94
CA PHE A 424 -18.47 7.35 13.18
C PHE A 424 -19.79 6.59 13.39
N GLY A 425 -19.71 5.46 14.09
CA GLY A 425 -20.88 4.76 14.61
C GLY A 425 -20.56 3.92 15.85
N PRO A 426 -21.56 3.59 16.68
CA PRO A 426 -21.36 2.86 17.93
C PRO A 426 -20.67 1.50 17.76
N GLY A 427 -19.72 1.20 18.65
CA GLY A 427 -18.99 -0.08 18.68
C GLY A 427 -17.87 -0.22 17.64
N GLN A 428 -17.56 0.84 16.89
CA GLN A 428 -16.52 0.85 15.86
C GLN A 428 -15.12 0.64 16.45
N TRP A 429 -14.31 -0.13 15.73
CA TRP A 429 -12.92 -0.39 16.11
C TRP A 429 -11.98 0.59 15.41
N VAL A 430 -10.95 1.01 16.14
CA VAL A 430 -9.89 1.93 15.71
C VAL A 430 -8.54 1.28 15.95
N ARG A 431 -7.63 1.36 14.98
CA ARG A 431 -6.21 1.02 15.14
C ARG A 431 -5.36 2.25 14.83
N LEU A 432 -4.42 2.55 15.72
CA LEU A 432 -3.45 3.63 15.61
C LEU A 432 -2.04 3.05 15.77
N ILE A 433 -1.14 3.39 14.83
CA ILE A 433 0.30 3.09 14.91
C ILE A 433 1.03 4.43 14.84
N VAL A 434 1.89 4.72 15.83
CA VAL A 434 2.74 5.91 15.85
C VAL A 434 4.16 5.48 16.24
N SER A 435 5.08 5.57 15.28
CA SER A 435 6.51 5.17 15.37
C SER A 435 7.21 5.62 14.09
N GLY A 436 8.56 5.65 14.06
CA GLY A 436 9.29 5.81 12.79
C GLY A 436 9.05 7.12 12.04
N GLY A 437 8.77 8.22 12.74
CA GLY A 437 8.41 9.49 12.08
C GLY A 437 7.01 9.50 11.44
N THR A 438 6.16 8.49 11.65
CA THR A 438 4.82 8.42 11.05
C THR A 438 3.71 8.05 12.02
N ALA A 439 2.51 8.56 11.74
CA ALA A 439 1.25 8.16 12.37
C ALA A 439 0.29 7.62 11.31
N ARG A 440 -0.22 6.39 11.52
CA ARG A 440 -1.15 5.69 10.63
C ARG A 440 -2.40 5.25 11.39
N PHE A 441 -3.55 5.28 10.70
CA PHE A 441 -4.86 5.04 11.29
C PHE A 441 -5.75 4.16 10.38
N TRP A 442 -6.27 3.09 10.97
CA TRP A 442 -7.24 2.18 10.36
C TRP A 442 -8.50 2.08 11.23
N ILE A 443 -9.59 1.64 10.61
CA ILE A 443 -10.83 1.26 11.28
C ILE A 443 -11.18 -0.19 11.00
N SER A 444 -12.11 -0.72 11.80
CA SER A 444 -12.78 -1.98 11.50
C SER A 444 -14.22 -1.99 12.03
N GLY A 445 -15.09 -2.76 11.36
CA GLY A 445 -16.42 -3.10 11.86
C GLY A 445 -16.44 -4.28 12.84
N ASP A 446 -15.37 -5.08 12.89
CA ASP A 446 -15.29 -6.34 13.66
C ASP A 446 -14.03 -6.48 14.54
N GLY A 447 -13.03 -5.63 14.35
CA GLY A 447 -11.73 -5.67 15.06
C GLY A 447 -10.71 -6.63 14.45
N GLN A 448 -11.05 -7.25 13.30
CA GLN A 448 -10.24 -8.25 12.60
C GLN A 448 -9.81 -7.75 11.22
N ASN A 449 -10.76 -7.30 10.40
CA ASN A 449 -10.52 -6.80 9.05
C ASN A 449 -10.30 -5.28 9.08
N TRP A 450 -9.10 -4.79 8.73
CA TRP A 450 -8.68 -3.40 8.97
C TRP A 450 -8.51 -2.58 7.67
N GLY A 451 -9.22 -1.47 7.56
CA GLY A 451 -9.12 -0.53 6.42
C GLY A 451 -8.56 0.83 6.81
N ARG A 452 -7.58 1.34 6.06
CA ARG A 452 -6.96 2.67 6.27
C ARG A 452 -7.85 3.78 5.73
N VAL A 453 -8.17 4.76 6.57
CA VAL A 453 -9.13 5.85 6.22
C VAL A 453 -8.42 7.16 5.90
N LEU A 454 -7.25 7.38 6.49
CA LEU A 454 -6.50 8.63 6.42
C LEU A 454 -5.15 8.39 5.73
N GLU A 455 -4.64 9.41 5.04
CA GLU A 455 -3.25 9.39 4.61
C GLU A 455 -2.32 9.55 5.83
N PRO A 456 -1.21 8.79 5.92
CA PRO A 456 -0.33 8.84 7.08
C PRO A 456 0.24 10.24 7.31
N ARG A 457 0.24 10.64 8.58
CA ARG A 457 0.80 11.92 9.03
C ARG A 457 2.29 11.74 9.36
N ALA A 458 3.10 12.78 9.14
CA ALA A 458 4.46 12.82 9.66
C ALA A 458 4.41 13.20 11.15
N LYS A 459 5.08 12.44 12.02
CA LYS A 459 5.07 12.67 13.47
C LYS A 459 6.34 12.17 14.16
N ASN A 460 7.07 13.09 14.79
CA ASN A 460 8.30 12.80 15.54
C ASN A 460 7.99 12.56 17.03
N GLY A 461 8.76 11.69 17.67
CA GLY A 461 8.73 11.45 19.12
C GLY A 461 7.94 10.21 19.54
N SER A 462 8.24 9.70 20.74
CA SER A 462 7.68 8.48 21.32
C SER A 462 6.49 8.75 22.24
N TRP A 463 5.67 7.72 22.44
CA TRP A 463 4.58 7.72 23.41
C TRP A 463 4.78 6.63 24.49
N ARG A 464 4.20 6.86 25.66
CA ARG A 464 4.28 6.02 26.87
C ARG A 464 2.96 5.89 27.63
N SER A 465 1.93 6.66 27.27
CA SER A 465 0.58 6.53 27.85
C SER A 465 -0.49 6.60 26.77
N ILE A 466 -1.64 6.00 27.05
CA ILE A 466 -2.87 6.09 26.26
C ILE A 466 -3.88 6.92 27.05
N GLY A 467 -4.68 7.75 26.39
CA GLY A 467 -5.67 8.59 27.05
C GLY A 467 -6.94 8.89 26.25
N LEU A 468 -7.91 9.42 27.00
CA LEU A 468 -9.19 9.93 26.53
C LEU A 468 -9.26 11.43 26.82
N PHE A 469 -9.93 12.20 25.97
CA PHE A 469 -10.31 13.58 26.28
C PHE A 469 -11.76 13.92 25.96
N ALA A 470 -12.27 14.93 26.65
CA ALA A 470 -13.43 15.72 26.28
C ALA A 470 -13.10 17.21 26.44
N ARG A 471 -13.24 17.98 25.35
CA ARG A 471 -12.97 19.42 25.30
C ARG A 471 -14.17 20.19 24.76
N GLU A 472 -14.13 21.52 24.87
CA GLU A 472 -15.13 22.35 24.20
C GLU A 472 -14.89 22.40 22.68
N THR A 473 -15.98 22.37 21.91
CA THR A 473 -15.99 22.57 20.47
C THR A 473 -16.34 24.02 20.16
N ASN A 474 -15.51 24.72 19.39
CA ASN A 474 -15.76 26.11 18.95
C ASN A 474 -16.88 26.21 17.87
N ASP A 475 -17.89 25.34 17.90
CA ASP A 475 -19.01 25.31 16.96
C ASP A 475 -20.09 26.32 17.37
N PRO A 476 -20.29 27.43 16.63
CA PRO A 476 -21.28 28.45 16.99
C PRO A 476 -22.73 27.98 16.81
N GLN A 477 -22.97 26.87 16.10
CA GLN A 477 -24.33 26.33 15.86
C GLN A 477 -24.80 25.38 16.96
N LYS A 478 -23.91 24.98 17.89
CA LYS A 478 -24.23 24.17 19.07
C LYS A 478 -23.83 24.88 20.37
N PRO A 479 -24.66 25.82 20.87
CA PRO A 479 -24.39 26.49 22.13
C PRO A 479 -24.33 25.51 23.31
N PHE A 480 -23.52 25.87 24.32
CA PHE A 480 -23.35 25.22 25.63
C PHE A 480 -24.57 24.42 26.13
N GLY A 481 -24.45 23.10 26.27
CA GLY A 481 -25.46 22.34 27.01
C GLY A 481 -25.52 20.82 26.81
N ALA A 482 -24.90 20.28 25.76
CA ALA A 482 -24.86 18.83 25.53
C ALA A 482 -23.72 18.17 26.34
N VAL A 483 -24.02 17.09 27.07
CA VAL A 483 -23.00 16.30 27.75
C VAL A 483 -22.14 15.59 26.71
N ARG A 484 -20.85 15.95 26.66
CA ARG A 484 -19.87 15.32 25.78
C ARG A 484 -19.45 13.98 26.40
N LYS A 485 -19.46 12.91 25.61
CA LYS A 485 -19.12 11.55 26.06
C LYS A 485 -18.22 10.80 25.09
N ILE A 486 -17.27 10.04 25.62
CA ILE A 486 -16.59 8.94 24.93
C ILE A 486 -16.57 7.71 25.84
N ARG A 487 -17.04 6.57 25.34
CA ARG A 487 -17.01 5.28 26.04
C ARG A 487 -16.14 4.28 25.29
N LEU A 488 -15.19 3.72 26.02
CA LEU A 488 -14.23 2.73 25.55
C LEU A 488 -14.61 1.36 26.13
N GLY A 489 -14.96 0.43 25.26
CA GLY A 489 -15.32 -0.94 25.64
C GLY A 489 -14.08 -1.83 25.82
N LYS A 490 -13.06 -1.64 24.97
CA LYS A 490 -11.80 -2.38 24.99
C LYS A 490 -10.63 -1.51 24.51
N VAL A 491 -9.44 -1.80 25.02
CA VAL A 491 -8.16 -1.36 24.46
C VAL A 491 -7.17 -2.52 24.45
N LEU A 492 -6.38 -2.66 23.40
CA LEU A 492 -5.31 -3.63 23.29
C LEU A 492 -4.06 -2.91 22.80
N VAL A 493 -2.90 -3.22 23.38
CA VAL A 493 -1.60 -2.86 22.81
C VAL A 493 -0.93 -4.15 22.37
N ARG A 494 -0.45 -4.20 21.13
CA ARG A 494 0.30 -5.33 20.59
C ARG A 494 1.63 -4.90 20.03
N GLU A 495 2.64 -5.73 20.23
CA GLU A 495 3.98 -5.59 19.67
C GLU A 495 3.99 -6.04 18.21
N LEU A 496 4.56 -5.22 17.32
CA LEU A 496 4.84 -5.63 15.93
C LEU A 496 6.02 -6.61 15.93
N ASP A 497 5.74 -7.84 16.37
CA ASP A 497 6.74 -8.82 16.74
C ASP A 497 7.44 -9.46 15.53
N GLY A 498 6.99 -9.20 14.29
CA GLY A 498 7.80 -9.44 13.10
C GLY A 498 9.08 -8.59 13.07
N LEU A 499 9.06 -7.41 13.71
CA LEU A 499 10.25 -6.57 13.90
C LEU A 499 11.08 -6.98 15.12
N THR A 500 10.49 -7.53 16.20
CA THR A 500 11.20 -7.73 17.48
C THR A 500 11.41 -9.18 17.94
N ALA A 501 10.59 -10.16 17.54
CA ALA A 501 10.68 -11.53 18.05
C ALA A 501 11.97 -12.26 17.67
N ALA A 502 12.64 -11.82 16.59
CA ALA A 502 13.91 -12.38 16.14
C ALA A 502 15.15 -11.78 16.84
N ILE A 503 15.00 -10.80 17.74
CA ILE A 503 16.10 -10.16 18.48
C ILE A 503 16.40 -10.99 19.74
N ASP A 504 17.68 -11.16 20.09
CA ASP A 504 18.04 -11.69 21.41
C ASP A 504 17.51 -10.75 22.51
N PRO A 505 16.65 -11.23 23.44
CA PRO A 505 16.15 -10.41 24.54
C PRO A 505 17.25 -9.80 25.42
N GLN A 506 18.44 -10.41 25.49
CA GLN A 506 19.59 -9.85 26.21
C GLN A 506 20.15 -8.62 25.50
N LEU A 507 20.28 -8.66 24.16
CA LEU A 507 20.73 -7.50 23.37
C LEU A 507 19.70 -6.37 23.40
N LEU A 508 18.41 -6.69 23.33
CA LEU A 508 17.34 -5.69 23.45
C LEU A 508 17.32 -5.04 24.84
N ALA A 509 17.55 -5.80 25.91
CA ALA A 509 17.68 -5.26 27.26
C ALA A 509 18.95 -4.41 27.44
N GLN A 510 20.08 -4.80 26.84
CA GLN A 510 21.31 -4.00 26.84
C GLN A 510 21.13 -2.68 26.08
N ALA A 511 20.50 -2.70 24.90
CA ALA A 511 20.17 -1.49 24.14
C ALA A 511 19.23 -0.57 24.93
N ALA A 512 18.26 -1.13 25.65
CA ALA A 512 17.37 -0.36 26.52
C ALA A 512 18.06 0.27 27.74
N ALA A 513 19.16 -0.33 28.23
CA ALA A 513 19.92 0.18 29.38
C ALA A 513 20.90 1.33 29.02
N VAL A 514 21.29 1.47 27.74
CA VAL A 514 22.14 2.57 27.25
C VAL A 514 21.32 3.81 26.84
N ASP A 515 20.03 3.61 26.57
CA ASP A 515 19.10 4.55 25.96
C ASP A 515 19.59 5.21 24.65
N PHE A 516 19.25 4.57 23.53
CA PHE A 516 19.48 5.13 22.20
C PHE A 516 18.37 6.10 21.74
N SER A 517 17.64 6.73 22.67
CA SER A 517 16.73 7.83 22.35
C SER A 517 17.42 8.93 21.53
N PHE A 518 16.77 9.35 20.45
CA PHE A 518 17.29 10.34 19.52
C PHE A 518 17.26 11.73 20.15
N GLN A 519 18.43 12.37 20.25
CA GLN A 519 18.56 13.68 20.86
C GLN A 519 18.12 14.80 19.88
N PRO A 520 17.59 15.94 20.37
CA PRO A 520 17.16 17.03 19.50
C PRO A 520 18.31 17.54 18.60
N ASN A 521 18.11 17.48 17.28
CA ASN A 521 19.08 17.82 16.24
C ASN A 521 20.30 16.86 16.11
N GLU A 522 20.26 15.68 16.74
CA GLU A 522 21.28 14.62 16.54
C GLU A 522 21.30 14.19 15.07
N GLN A 523 22.45 14.32 14.41
CA GLN A 523 22.60 13.88 13.03
C GLN A 523 22.65 12.35 12.97
N PRO A 524 22.10 11.70 11.92
CA PRO A 524 22.08 10.23 11.81
C PRO A 524 23.46 9.59 12.01
N ALA A 525 24.52 10.21 11.48
CA ALA A 525 25.90 9.76 11.65
C ALA A 525 26.38 9.80 13.12
N ALA A 526 25.99 10.81 13.90
CA ALA A 526 26.37 10.93 15.31
C ALA A 526 25.69 9.85 16.16
N TRP A 527 24.40 9.58 15.90
CA TRP A 527 23.67 8.50 16.55
C TRP A 527 24.29 7.13 16.24
N LEU A 528 24.66 6.88 14.98
CA LEU A 528 25.32 5.63 14.56
C LEU A 528 26.72 5.48 15.19
N MET A 529 27.49 6.56 15.37
CA MET A 529 28.74 6.53 16.13
C MET A 529 28.52 6.20 17.61
N ARG A 530 27.51 6.79 18.25
CA ARG A 530 27.12 6.49 19.64
C ARG A 530 26.72 5.03 19.81
N MET A 531 25.97 4.47 18.86
CA MET A 531 25.62 3.05 18.79
C MET A 531 26.87 2.14 18.68
N GLN A 532 27.84 2.49 17.84
CA GLN A 532 29.08 1.71 17.67
C GLN A 532 29.99 1.76 18.92
N GLN A 533 30.08 2.90 19.59
CA GLN A 533 30.89 3.07 20.82
C GLN A 533 30.42 2.17 21.98
N HIS A 534 29.16 1.73 21.95
CA HIS A 534 28.54 0.89 22.97
C HIS A 534 28.36 -0.58 22.55
N LEU A 535 28.96 -1.03 21.44
CA LEU A 535 28.89 -2.42 20.95
C LEU A 535 29.36 -3.44 22.01
N PRO A 536 28.51 -4.39 22.46
CA PRO A 536 28.89 -5.40 23.44
C PRO A 536 29.98 -6.34 22.91
N THR A 537 30.96 -6.67 23.75
CA THR A 537 32.07 -7.56 23.40
C THR A 537 31.58 -8.93 22.94
N GLY A 538 31.90 -9.31 21.70
CA GLY A 538 31.49 -10.58 21.11
C GLY A 538 30.12 -10.57 20.43
N CYS A 539 29.37 -9.47 20.47
CA CYS A 539 28.16 -9.30 19.66
C CYS A 539 28.50 -9.03 18.20
N ALA A 540 27.72 -9.58 17.26
CA ALA A 540 27.78 -9.18 15.86
C ALA A 540 27.27 -7.71 15.72
N PRO A 541 27.97 -6.84 14.95
CA PRO A 541 27.56 -5.44 14.80
C PRO A 541 26.15 -5.27 14.23
N ALA A 542 25.72 -6.16 13.34
CA ALA A 542 24.39 -6.11 12.72
C ALA A 542 23.26 -6.44 13.71
N ASP A 543 23.43 -7.45 14.57
CA ASP A 543 22.45 -7.79 15.61
C ASP A 543 22.34 -6.68 16.67
N TRP A 544 23.48 -6.08 17.06
CA TRP A 544 23.50 -4.92 17.95
C TRP A 544 22.80 -3.71 17.31
N GLN A 545 23.15 -3.36 16.08
CA GLN A 545 22.50 -2.27 15.34
C GLN A 545 21.00 -2.48 15.24
N TYR A 546 20.55 -3.70 14.93
CA TYR A 546 19.14 -4.03 14.83
C TYR A 546 18.41 -3.88 16.19
N ALA A 547 19.02 -4.34 17.29
CA ALA A 547 18.48 -4.16 18.64
C ALA A 547 18.37 -2.68 19.05
N CYS A 548 19.42 -1.88 18.81
CA CYS A 548 19.45 -0.45 19.10
C CYS A 548 18.43 0.34 18.27
N VAL A 549 18.31 0.03 16.98
CA VAL A 549 17.30 0.63 16.11
C VAL A 549 15.90 0.30 16.62
N MET A 550 15.56 -0.97 16.88
CA MET A 550 14.20 -1.34 17.31
C MET A 550 13.83 -0.88 18.73
N GLN A 551 14.81 -0.62 19.61
CA GLN A 551 14.59 0.06 20.89
C GLN A 551 14.26 1.56 20.69
N ALA A 552 14.96 2.23 19.78
CA ALA A 552 14.84 3.68 19.58
C ALA A 552 13.71 4.06 18.60
N PHE A 553 13.30 3.15 17.69
CA PHE A 553 12.45 3.47 16.53
C PHE A 553 11.08 4.06 16.90
N SER A 554 10.54 3.71 18.06
CA SER A 554 9.30 4.29 18.59
C SER A 554 9.39 5.80 18.81
N GLY A 555 10.59 6.35 19.00
CA GLY A 555 10.88 7.78 19.14
C GLY A 555 11.61 8.43 17.97
N ALA A 556 11.85 7.72 16.86
CA ALA A 556 12.61 8.24 15.72
C ALA A 556 11.99 9.52 15.13
N THR A 557 12.86 10.46 14.73
CA THR A 557 12.43 11.53 13.82
C THR A 557 12.24 10.99 12.41
N VAL A 558 11.41 11.67 11.64
CA VAL A 558 11.21 11.47 10.20
C VAL A 558 12.53 11.29 9.44
N GLU A 559 13.49 12.17 9.68
CA GLU A 559 14.76 12.25 8.94
C GLU A 559 15.65 11.04 9.25
N ILE A 560 15.61 10.55 10.48
CA ILE A 560 16.43 9.42 10.91
C ILE A 560 15.77 8.11 10.48
N ALA A 561 14.46 7.95 10.66
CA ALA A 561 13.71 6.76 10.29
C ALA A 561 13.89 6.38 8.80
N GLN A 562 13.83 7.38 7.90
CA GLN A 562 14.03 7.20 6.44
C GLN A 562 15.44 6.71 6.03
N ASN A 563 16.43 6.84 6.91
CA ASN A 563 17.82 6.46 6.65
C ASN A 563 18.23 5.17 7.37
N ILE A 564 17.48 4.73 8.39
CA ILE A 564 17.83 3.53 9.19
C ILE A 564 16.89 2.34 9.00
N LEU A 565 15.61 2.52 8.63
CA LEU A 565 14.67 1.39 8.60
C LEU A 565 15.03 0.37 7.50
N ASP A 566 15.02 0.79 6.24
CA ASP A 566 15.21 -0.14 5.11
C ASP A 566 16.54 -0.92 5.19
N PRO A 567 17.72 -0.29 5.45
CA PRO A 567 19.00 -1.03 5.50
C PRO A 567 19.10 -2.02 6.67
N VAL A 568 18.35 -1.79 7.75
CA VAL A 568 18.38 -2.63 8.96
C VAL A 568 17.39 -3.78 8.85
N VAL A 569 16.23 -3.54 8.22
CA VAL A 569 15.31 -4.60 7.75
C VAL A 569 15.99 -5.48 6.69
N ASP A 570 16.71 -4.89 5.74
CA ASP A 570 17.52 -5.58 4.72
C ASP A 570 18.50 -6.58 5.37
N ALA A 571 19.39 -6.07 6.23
CA ALA A 571 20.38 -6.89 6.92
C ALA A 571 19.75 -8.01 7.77
N ARG A 572 18.56 -7.79 8.35
CA ARG A 572 17.83 -8.82 9.11
C ARG A 572 17.26 -9.91 8.22
N LEU A 573 16.72 -9.57 7.06
CA LEU A 573 16.10 -10.54 6.14
C LEU A 573 17.07 -11.65 5.72
N ALA A 574 18.35 -11.31 5.52
CA ALA A 574 19.41 -12.28 5.21
C ALA A 574 19.68 -13.30 6.34
N GLY A 575 19.32 -12.97 7.59
CA GLY A 575 19.47 -13.85 8.75
C GLY A 575 18.22 -14.67 9.11
N LEU A 576 17.05 -14.40 8.51
CA LEU A 576 15.80 -15.09 8.84
C LEU A 576 15.68 -16.44 8.10
N PRO A 577 15.50 -17.57 8.81
CA PRO A 577 15.63 -18.91 8.23
C PRO A 577 14.40 -19.41 7.45
N THR A 578 13.23 -18.77 7.56
CA THR A 578 12.02 -19.19 6.84
C THR A 578 11.26 -18.04 6.17
N LEU A 579 10.58 -18.37 5.07
CA LEU A 579 9.76 -17.42 4.31
C LEU A 579 8.63 -16.77 5.16
N PRO A 580 7.88 -17.48 6.03
CA PRO A 580 6.88 -16.84 6.89
C PRO A 580 7.45 -15.76 7.82
N GLU A 581 8.67 -15.94 8.35
CA GLU A 581 9.33 -14.92 9.18
C GLU A 581 9.74 -13.71 8.34
N GLN A 582 10.29 -13.93 7.14
CA GLN A 582 10.64 -12.86 6.19
C GLN A 582 9.40 -12.06 5.76
N ILE A 583 8.28 -12.73 5.48
CA ILE A 583 7.00 -12.10 5.14
C ILE A 583 6.45 -11.31 6.33
N LYS A 584 6.54 -11.82 7.57
CA LYS A 584 6.08 -11.09 8.76
C LYS A 584 6.92 -9.83 8.99
N LEU A 585 8.25 -9.94 8.94
CA LEU A 585 9.16 -8.78 9.05
C LEU A 585 8.85 -7.71 8.00
N LEU A 586 8.67 -8.10 6.73
CA LEU A 586 8.32 -7.17 5.65
C LEU A 586 6.92 -6.57 5.80
N SER A 587 5.96 -7.31 6.37
CA SER A 587 4.60 -6.81 6.61
C SER A 587 4.58 -5.79 7.75
N ASP A 588 5.31 -6.05 8.83
CA ASP A 588 5.42 -5.15 9.98
C ASP A 588 6.23 -3.90 9.62
N ALA A 589 7.33 -4.04 8.88
CA ALA A 589 8.07 -2.91 8.30
C ALA A 589 7.16 -2.06 7.39
N ALA A 590 6.33 -2.69 6.56
CA ALA A 590 5.35 -2.00 5.73
C ALA A 590 4.22 -1.31 6.53
N LEU A 591 4.01 -1.60 7.83
CA LEU A 591 3.11 -0.86 8.71
C LEU A 591 3.73 0.42 9.30
N ILE A 592 5.07 0.50 9.40
CA ILE A 592 5.78 1.63 10.03
C ILE A 592 6.58 2.50 9.06
N ASN A 593 6.79 2.05 7.81
CA ASN A 593 7.46 2.87 6.80
C ASN A 593 6.65 4.13 6.45
N ARG A 594 7.28 5.10 5.79
CA ARG A 594 6.68 6.36 5.36
C ARG A 594 6.04 6.28 3.96
N SER A 595 5.06 7.14 3.71
CA SER A 595 4.25 7.22 2.48
C SER A 595 4.93 7.86 1.26
N ARG A 596 6.25 8.10 1.23
CA ARG A 596 6.83 8.76 0.04
C ARG A 596 7.07 7.75 -1.09
N PRO A 597 7.12 8.20 -2.36
CA PRO A 597 7.40 7.32 -3.49
C PRO A 597 8.77 6.60 -3.37
N GLU A 598 9.81 7.28 -2.89
CA GLU A 598 11.14 6.67 -2.70
C GLU A 598 11.13 5.60 -1.59
N ASP A 599 10.50 5.90 -0.44
CA ASP A 599 10.37 4.96 0.67
C ASP A 599 9.50 3.73 0.27
N THR A 600 8.52 3.94 -0.61
CA THR A 600 7.65 2.90 -1.18
C THR A 600 8.41 2.00 -2.16
N LEU A 601 9.25 2.56 -3.03
CA LEU A 601 10.04 1.81 -4.01
C LEU A 601 11.04 0.87 -3.31
N ARG A 602 11.75 1.33 -2.29
CA ARG A 602 12.67 0.48 -1.51
C ARG A 602 11.98 -0.72 -0.86
N GLN A 603 10.78 -0.53 -0.33
CA GLN A 603 10.00 -1.67 0.18
C GLN A 603 9.65 -2.65 -0.94
N ILE A 604 9.24 -2.17 -2.11
CA ILE A 604 8.97 -3.04 -3.28
C ILE A 604 10.24 -3.79 -3.71
N GLU A 605 11.42 -3.15 -3.68
CA GLU A 605 12.72 -3.78 -3.98
C GLU A 605 13.09 -4.88 -2.96
N LEU A 606 12.85 -4.64 -1.66
CA LEU A 606 13.05 -5.64 -0.60
C LEU A 606 12.10 -6.84 -0.76
N TRP A 607 10.82 -6.59 -1.04
CA TRP A 607 9.87 -7.65 -1.37
C TRP A 607 10.28 -8.38 -2.67
N GLU A 608 10.65 -7.68 -3.74
CA GLU A 608 11.10 -8.26 -5.01
C GLU A 608 12.28 -9.21 -4.80
N ARG A 609 13.28 -8.81 -4.01
CA ARG A 609 14.46 -9.63 -3.72
C ARG A 609 14.10 -10.93 -3.00
N ILE A 610 13.18 -10.89 -2.04
CA ILE A 610 12.67 -12.10 -1.37
C ILE A 610 11.84 -12.95 -2.34
N GLY A 611 10.96 -12.35 -3.15
CA GLY A 611 10.19 -13.07 -4.17
C GLY A 611 11.06 -13.80 -5.16
N ARG A 612 12.13 -13.15 -5.63
CA ARG A 612 13.18 -13.74 -6.48
C ARG A 612 13.89 -14.88 -5.76
N ALA A 613 14.32 -14.70 -4.50
CA ALA A 613 14.95 -15.76 -3.71
C ALA A 613 14.03 -16.98 -3.52
N VAL A 614 12.72 -16.78 -3.28
CA VAL A 614 11.72 -17.85 -3.21
C VAL A 614 11.61 -18.59 -4.54
N LEU A 615 11.45 -17.87 -5.65
CA LEU A 615 11.39 -18.45 -6.99
C LEU A 615 12.65 -19.29 -7.30
N TYR A 616 13.83 -18.71 -7.06
CA TYR A 616 15.15 -19.28 -7.31
C TYR A 616 15.56 -20.42 -6.37
N SER A 617 14.86 -20.61 -5.25
CA SER A 617 15.20 -21.64 -4.26
C SER A 617 14.72 -23.06 -4.62
N GLY A 618 13.94 -23.21 -5.68
CA GLY A 618 13.29 -24.48 -6.00
C GLY A 618 12.26 -24.96 -4.96
N GLN A 619 11.90 -24.15 -3.95
CA GLN A 619 10.94 -24.56 -2.94
C GLN A 619 9.50 -24.56 -3.47
N ASP A 620 9.01 -25.76 -3.79
CA ASP A 620 7.61 -26.04 -4.10
C ASP A 620 6.65 -25.35 -3.13
N SER A 621 5.54 -24.80 -3.65
CA SER A 621 4.43 -24.16 -2.90
C SER A 621 4.70 -22.81 -2.20
N GLY A 622 5.94 -22.30 -2.12
CA GLY A 622 6.21 -21.00 -1.48
C GLY A 622 5.71 -19.77 -2.26
N LEU A 623 5.80 -19.82 -3.59
CA LEU A 623 5.69 -18.67 -4.49
C LEU A 623 4.33 -17.94 -4.42
N LEU A 624 3.22 -18.67 -4.54
CA LEU A 624 1.88 -18.05 -4.57
C LEU A 624 1.48 -17.46 -3.22
N GLY A 625 1.97 -18.06 -2.11
CA GLY A 625 1.81 -17.50 -0.76
C GLY A 625 2.53 -16.17 -0.59
N PHE A 626 3.78 -16.09 -1.08
CA PHE A 626 4.53 -14.82 -1.13
C PHE A 626 3.82 -13.75 -1.97
N VAL A 627 3.39 -14.07 -3.20
CA VAL A 627 2.70 -13.11 -4.10
C VAL A 627 1.42 -12.58 -3.47
N LYS A 628 0.65 -13.44 -2.79
CA LYS A 628 -0.54 -13.03 -2.04
C LYS A 628 -0.20 -12.13 -0.86
N ALA A 629 0.80 -12.47 -0.04
CA ALA A 629 1.18 -11.66 1.11
C ALA A 629 1.67 -10.26 0.69
N PHE A 630 2.43 -10.14 -0.39
CA PHE A 630 2.82 -8.87 -1.00
C PHE A 630 1.61 -7.99 -1.36
N ALA A 631 0.55 -8.59 -1.92
CA ALA A 631 -0.67 -7.87 -2.26
C ALA A 631 -1.53 -7.49 -1.03
N GLU A 632 -1.54 -8.33 0.01
CA GLU A 632 -2.27 -8.07 1.27
C GLU A 632 -1.57 -7.00 2.15
N ALA A 633 -0.25 -6.83 2.04
CA ALA A 633 0.57 -5.88 2.81
C ALA A 633 0.16 -4.40 2.64
N SER A 634 0.37 -3.59 3.69
CA SER A 634 -0.02 -2.16 3.78
C SER A 634 1.01 -1.22 3.13
N ILE A 635 1.41 -1.54 1.89
CA ILE A 635 2.35 -0.74 1.08
C ILE A 635 1.63 0.50 0.52
N LEU A 636 2.24 1.68 0.70
CA LEU A 636 1.60 2.98 0.48
C LEU A 636 1.80 3.53 -0.94
N ASN A 637 1.10 4.64 -1.24
CA ASN A 637 1.38 5.63 -2.29
C ASN A 637 2.06 5.14 -3.58
N ILE A 638 1.37 4.25 -4.31
CA ILE A 638 1.51 4.24 -5.76
C ILE A 638 0.92 5.55 -6.27
N ALA A 639 1.71 6.38 -6.96
CA ALA A 639 1.14 7.58 -7.59
C ALA A 639 0.13 7.16 -8.68
N PRO A 640 -1.11 7.67 -8.68
CA PRO A 640 -2.20 7.14 -9.52
C PRO A 640 -2.02 7.34 -11.03
N ARG A 641 -0.90 7.93 -11.47
CA ARG A 641 -0.50 8.06 -12.88
C ARG A 641 0.66 7.14 -13.30
N SER A 642 1.28 6.42 -12.37
CA SER A 642 2.37 5.48 -12.67
C SER A 642 1.89 4.14 -13.26
N GLY A 643 0.56 3.91 -13.26
CA GLY A 643 -0.01 2.56 -13.30
C GLY A 643 0.07 1.90 -11.91
N PRO A 644 -0.28 0.61 -11.80
CA PRO A 644 0.01 -0.18 -10.60
C PRO A 644 1.53 -0.33 -10.41
N ILE A 645 1.94 -0.89 -9.27
CA ILE A 645 3.32 -1.37 -8.97
C ILE A 645 3.94 -2.24 -10.08
N SER A 646 3.10 -2.78 -10.96
CA SER A 646 3.37 -3.92 -11.80
C SER A 646 4.33 -3.73 -12.97
N ARG A 647 4.45 -2.53 -13.56
CA ARG A 647 5.09 -2.39 -14.88
C ARG A 647 6.58 -2.76 -14.91
N SER A 648 7.28 -2.61 -13.80
CA SER A 648 8.67 -3.05 -13.63
C SER A 648 8.75 -4.36 -12.81
N PHE A 649 8.31 -4.34 -11.56
CA PHE A 649 8.41 -5.49 -10.65
C PHE A 649 7.65 -6.69 -11.22
N ILE A 650 6.32 -6.60 -11.32
CA ILE A 650 5.50 -7.76 -11.66
C ILE A 650 5.70 -8.19 -13.12
N GLY A 651 5.96 -7.26 -14.05
CA GLY A 651 6.23 -7.58 -15.47
C GLY A 651 7.58 -8.26 -15.72
N SER A 652 8.60 -8.04 -14.89
CA SER A 652 9.84 -8.83 -14.91
C SER A 652 9.66 -10.15 -14.15
N PHE A 653 9.15 -10.09 -12.92
CA PHE A 653 8.95 -11.25 -12.05
C PHE A 653 8.05 -12.33 -12.65
N ILE A 654 6.96 -11.97 -13.36
CA ILE A 654 6.12 -12.94 -14.08
C ILE A 654 6.89 -13.66 -15.18
N GLY A 655 7.70 -12.93 -15.97
CA GLY A 655 8.48 -13.53 -17.05
C GLY A 655 9.47 -14.57 -16.53
N ASP A 656 10.19 -14.20 -15.46
CA ASP A 656 11.17 -15.07 -14.82
C ASP A 656 10.50 -16.27 -14.13
N ALA A 657 9.31 -16.07 -13.54
CA ALA A 657 8.55 -17.14 -12.90
C ALA A 657 7.95 -18.14 -13.90
N LEU A 658 7.35 -17.66 -15.00
CA LEU A 658 6.88 -18.53 -16.09
C LEU A 658 8.02 -19.39 -16.64
N LEU A 659 9.20 -18.79 -16.85
CA LEU A 659 10.36 -19.52 -17.36
C LEU A 659 10.93 -20.52 -16.38
N LEU A 660 11.20 -20.15 -15.14
CA LEU A 660 11.87 -21.06 -14.19
C LEU A 660 10.95 -22.22 -13.81
N LEU A 661 9.66 -21.97 -13.59
CA LEU A 661 8.70 -23.05 -13.30
C LEU A 661 8.55 -24.03 -14.47
N HIS A 662 8.76 -23.57 -15.71
CA HIS A 662 8.81 -24.43 -16.90
C HIS A 662 10.16 -25.18 -17.02
N ALA A 663 11.28 -24.45 -16.96
CA ALA A 663 12.65 -24.97 -17.13
C ALA A 663 13.12 -25.91 -16.00
N GLU A 664 12.53 -25.80 -14.81
CA GLU A 664 12.75 -26.70 -13.68
C GLU A 664 11.74 -27.88 -13.66
N ASN A 665 10.88 -27.99 -14.67
CA ASN A 665 9.80 -28.99 -14.77
C ASN A 665 8.83 -28.98 -13.56
N ARG A 666 8.60 -27.81 -12.96
CA ARG A 666 7.74 -27.61 -11.78
C ARG A 666 6.27 -27.45 -12.19
N GLY A 667 5.78 -28.41 -12.97
CA GLY A 667 4.49 -28.34 -13.67
C GLY A 667 3.30 -27.93 -12.80
N GLN A 668 3.19 -28.42 -11.56
CA GLN A 668 2.09 -28.06 -10.66
C GLN A 668 2.15 -26.60 -10.19
N ASP A 669 3.34 -26.07 -9.87
CA ASP A 669 3.52 -24.65 -9.52
C ASP A 669 3.29 -23.78 -10.76
N LEU A 670 3.74 -24.22 -11.94
CA LEU A 670 3.52 -23.55 -13.22
C LEU A 670 2.03 -23.43 -13.57
N ASP A 671 1.28 -24.54 -13.52
CA ASP A 671 -0.18 -24.55 -13.76
C ASP A 671 -0.90 -23.62 -12.76
N SER A 672 -0.53 -23.69 -11.48
CA SER A 672 -1.11 -22.83 -10.43
C SER A 672 -0.81 -21.34 -10.64
N PHE A 673 0.35 -21.01 -11.21
CA PHE A 673 0.74 -19.64 -11.55
C PHE A 673 0.05 -19.14 -12.82
N ILE A 674 -0.05 -19.99 -13.86
CA ILE A 674 -0.78 -19.73 -15.10
C ILE A 674 -2.26 -19.46 -14.83
N ASP A 675 -2.90 -20.25 -13.97
CA ASP A 675 -4.29 -20.01 -13.56
C ASP A 675 -4.47 -18.64 -12.90
N TRP A 676 -3.55 -18.27 -12.01
CA TRP A 676 -3.56 -16.96 -11.34
C TRP A 676 -3.37 -15.80 -12.34
N LEU A 677 -2.52 -15.98 -13.35
CA LEU A 677 -2.34 -15.03 -14.45
C LEU A 677 -3.56 -14.94 -15.36
N ASN A 678 -4.18 -16.08 -15.70
CA ASN A 678 -5.39 -16.15 -16.53
C ASN A 678 -6.53 -15.32 -15.90
N PHE A 679 -6.74 -15.39 -14.58
CA PHE A 679 -7.72 -14.55 -13.90
C PHE A 679 -7.55 -13.06 -14.22
N TRP A 680 -6.32 -12.54 -14.15
CA TRP A 680 -6.04 -11.13 -14.36
C TRP A 680 -6.08 -10.73 -15.85
N ILE A 681 -5.57 -11.58 -16.74
CA ILE A 681 -5.50 -11.30 -18.18
C ILE A 681 -6.89 -11.42 -18.84
N CYS A 682 -7.74 -12.33 -18.40
CA CYS A 682 -9.11 -12.46 -18.88
C CYS A 682 -10.02 -11.31 -18.40
N GLY A 683 -9.76 -10.73 -17.21
CA GLY A 683 -10.52 -9.59 -16.69
C GLY A 683 -10.21 -8.25 -17.36
N GLU A 684 -9.03 -8.12 -17.98
CA GLU A 684 -8.55 -6.88 -18.61
C GLU A 684 -7.57 -7.17 -19.76
N PRO A 685 -7.99 -7.10 -21.04
CA PRO A 685 -7.08 -7.31 -22.17
C PRO A 685 -5.89 -6.33 -22.21
N GLN A 686 -6.02 -5.14 -21.60
CA GLN A 686 -4.91 -4.18 -21.43
C GLN A 686 -3.88 -4.61 -20.36
N MET A 687 -4.01 -5.82 -19.81
CA MET A 687 -3.00 -6.51 -19.00
C MET A 687 -1.97 -7.29 -19.82
N ARG A 688 -2.25 -7.60 -21.11
CA ARG A 688 -1.26 -8.24 -22.00
C ARG A 688 0.12 -7.52 -22.00
N PRO A 689 0.20 -6.18 -21.93
CA PRO A 689 1.46 -5.45 -21.72
C PRO A 689 2.21 -5.67 -20.39
N TRP A 690 1.68 -6.42 -19.41
CA TRP A 690 2.50 -6.91 -18.28
C TRP A 690 3.46 -8.00 -18.74
N LEU A 691 3.04 -8.81 -19.73
CA LEU A 691 3.89 -9.73 -20.49
C LEU A 691 4.63 -8.92 -21.56
N ALA A 692 5.39 -7.90 -21.14
CA ALA A 692 5.97 -6.89 -22.01
C ALA A 692 6.95 -7.49 -23.04
N GLY A 693 6.65 -7.31 -24.32
CA GLY A 693 7.40 -7.90 -25.43
C GLY A 693 6.75 -9.17 -25.96
N GLU A 694 6.60 -9.26 -27.28
CA GLU A 694 5.82 -10.29 -28.00
C GLU A 694 6.20 -11.72 -27.60
N ARG A 695 7.48 -11.96 -27.30
CA ARG A 695 8.01 -13.26 -26.87
C ARG A 695 7.46 -13.72 -25.50
N ARG A 696 7.28 -12.81 -24.53
CA ARG A 696 6.69 -13.14 -23.21
C ARG A 696 5.22 -13.53 -23.35
N LEU A 697 4.50 -12.81 -24.21
CA LEU A 697 3.10 -13.09 -24.52
C LEU A 697 2.94 -14.43 -25.26
N ALA A 698 3.75 -14.71 -26.28
CA ALA A 698 3.70 -15.97 -27.02
C ALA A 698 4.07 -17.20 -26.16
N LEU A 699 5.06 -17.07 -25.28
CA LEU A 699 5.39 -18.09 -24.27
C LEU A 699 4.19 -18.35 -23.36
N TYR A 700 3.60 -17.29 -22.79
CA TYR A 700 2.44 -17.40 -21.92
C TYR A 700 1.23 -18.04 -22.62
N GLU A 701 0.90 -17.61 -23.84
CA GLU A 701 -0.24 -18.16 -24.59
C GLU A 701 -0.02 -19.64 -24.92
N THR A 702 1.22 -20.05 -25.20
CA THR A 702 1.57 -21.47 -25.42
C THR A 702 1.44 -22.29 -24.13
N LEU A 703 2.04 -21.84 -23.02
CA LEU A 703 1.99 -22.56 -21.75
C LEU A 703 0.56 -22.63 -21.18
N SER A 704 -0.25 -21.59 -21.38
CA SER A 704 -1.67 -21.57 -20.99
C SER A 704 -2.51 -22.53 -21.83
N ALA A 705 -2.23 -22.65 -23.14
CA ALA A 705 -2.85 -23.67 -23.99
C ALA A 705 -2.43 -25.10 -23.57
N GLN A 706 -1.16 -25.32 -23.21
CA GLN A 706 -0.70 -26.62 -22.69
C GLN A 706 -1.32 -26.97 -21.35
N ALA A 707 -1.39 -26.02 -20.39
CA ALA A 707 -2.08 -26.20 -19.11
C ALA A 707 -3.56 -26.58 -19.31
N SER A 708 -4.24 -25.87 -20.22
CA SER A 708 -5.64 -26.16 -20.59
C SER A 708 -5.80 -27.56 -21.22
N SER A 709 -4.88 -27.97 -22.11
CA SER A 709 -4.87 -29.30 -22.72
C SER A 709 -4.65 -30.41 -21.67
N ARG A 710 -3.69 -30.22 -20.75
CA ARG A 710 -3.46 -31.13 -19.60
C ARG A 710 -4.70 -31.27 -18.73
N ALA A 711 -5.35 -30.16 -18.37
CA ALA A 711 -6.58 -30.15 -17.58
C ALA A 711 -7.76 -30.84 -18.30
N ALA A 712 -7.80 -30.78 -19.63
CA ALA A 712 -8.78 -31.47 -20.47
C ALA A 712 -8.44 -32.96 -20.73
N GLY A 713 -7.33 -33.48 -20.20
CA GLY A 713 -6.87 -34.86 -20.43
C GLY A 713 -6.39 -35.14 -21.85
N GLN A 714 -6.05 -34.10 -22.61
CA GLN A 714 -5.56 -34.21 -23.98
C GLN A 714 -4.02 -34.27 -24.00
N ALA A 715 -3.46 -34.78 -25.10
CA ALA A 715 -2.01 -34.74 -25.32
C ALA A 715 -1.58 -33.27 -25.51
N ALA A 716 -0.55 -32.85 -24.78
CA ALA A 716 0.00 -31.50 -24.95
C ALA A 716 0.59 -31.37 -26.37
N THR A 717 0.17 -30.32 -27.08
CA THR A 717 0.82 -29.94 -28.34
C THR A 717 2.22 -29.43 -28.07
N SER A 718 3.18 -29.84 -28.89
CA SER A 718 4.53 -29.26 -28.94
C SER A 718 4.46 -27.74 -29.07
N LEU A 719 5.49 -27.03 -28.59
CA LEU A 719 5.55 -25.59 -28.75
C LEU A 719 5.45 -25.18 -30.24
N PRO A 720 4.89 -23.98 -30.55
CA PRO A 720 5.01 -23.39 -31.88
C PRO A 720 6.49 -23.31 -32.30
N GLN A 721 6.76 -23.41 -33.61
CA GLN A 721 8.13 -23.45 -34.10
C GLN A 721 8.99 -22.31 -33.54
N PRO A 722 10.25 -22.59 -33.16
CA PRO A 722 11.08 -21.66 -32.43
C PRO A 722 11.26 -20.36 -33.19
N VAL A 723 11.06 -19.22 -32.51
CA VAL A 723 11.42 -17.92 -33.06
C VAL A 723 12.91 -17.94 -33.34
N ALA A 724 13.31 -17.85 -34.62
CA ALA A 724 14.69 -17.94 -35.03
C ALA A 724 15.50 -16.73 -34.52
N ILE A 725 16.11 -16.88 -33.34
CA ILE A 725 17.05 -15.94 -32.73
C ILE A 725 18.46 -16.48 -32.99
N GLY A 726 19.38 -15.59 -33.37
CA GLY A 726 20.78 -15.97 -33.55
C GLY A 726 21.40 -16.40 -32.22
N VAL A 727 21.81 -17.67 -32.11
CA VAL A 727 22.68 -18.13 -31.04
C VAL A 727 24.01 -17.39 -31.18
N SER A 728 24.39 -16.58 -30.18
CA SER A 728 25.73 -15.99 -30.19
C SER A 728 26.75 -17.06 -29.87
N ARG A 729 27.63 -17.31 -30.83
CA ARG A 729 28.80 -18.18 -30.65
C ARG A 729 29.74 -17.68 -29.54
N VAL A 730 29.72 -16.40 -29.21
CA VAL A 730 30.50 -15.83 -28.09
C VAL A 730 29.90 -16.30 -26.77
N ALA A 731 28.58 -16.15 -26.60
CA ALA A 731 27.88 -16.59 -25.39
C ALA A 731 27.85 -18.13 -25.25
N GLU A 732 27.70 -18.87 -26.35
CA GLU A 732 27.73 -20.34 -26.36
C GLU A 732 29.13 -20.85 -25.98
N ASN A 733 30.21 -20.30 -26.55
CA ASN A 733 31.58 -20.62 -26.14
C ASN A 733 31.81 -20.29 -24.65
N PHE A 734 31.49 -19.07 -24.21
CA PHE A 734 31.61 -18.65 -22.81
C PHE A 734 30.88 -19.60 -21.86
N TYR A 735 29.69 -20.04 -22.23
CA TYR A 735 28.89 -20.97 -21.44
C TYR A 735 29.47 -22.39 -21.41
N ILE A 736 30.01 -22.88 -22.52
CA ILE A 736 30.72 -24.16 -22.59
C ILE A 736 31.98 -24.12 -21.71
N ASP A 737 32.81 -23.08 -21.86
CA ASP A 737 34.04 -22.88 -21.08
C ASP A 737 33.72 -22.76 -19.58
N LEU A 738 32.65 -22.04 -19.22
CA LEU A 738 32.14 -21.93 -17.85
C LEU A 738 31.69 -23.28 -17.30
N ILE A 739 30.86 -24.03 -18.03
CA ILE A 739 30.36 -25.34 -17.60
C ILE A 739 31.52 -26.33 -17.42
N ALA A 740 32.54 -26.30 -18.30
CA ALA A 740 33.74 -27.11 -18.16
C ALA A 740 34.54 -26.73 -16.89
N ALA A 741 34.84 -25.45 -16.69
CA ALA A 741 35.56 -24.98 -15.52
C ALA A 741 34.80 -25.27 -14.21
N LEU A 742 33.47 -25.23 -14.21
CA LEU A 742 32.64 -25.61 -13.07
C LEU A 742 32.62 -27.13 -12.80
N GLN A 743 32.58 -27.96 -13.85
CA GLN A 743 32.70 -29.42 -13.72
C GLN A 743 34.07 -29.82 -13.16
N GLU A 744 35.14 -29.14 -13.56
CA GLU A 744 36.51 -29.35 -13.06
C GLU A 744 36.82 -28.58 -11.77
N ARG A 745 35.86 -27.84 -11.19
CA ARG A 745 36.01 -27.02 -9.95
C ARG A 745 37.12 -25.96 -10.04
N GLN A 746 37.40 -25.46 -11.24
CA GLN A 746 38.38 -24.41 -11.54
C GLN A 746 37.76 -23.02 -11.38
N TYR A 747 37.34 -22.68 -10.15
CA TYR A 747 36.59 -21.45 -9.90
C TYR A 747 37.38 -20.16 -10.24
N GLN A 748 38.71 -20.20 -10.23
CA GLN A 748 39.54 -19.06 -10.67
C GLN A 748 39.43 -18.78 -12.18
N ASP A 749 39.35 -19.82 -13.01
CA ASP A 749 39.11 -19.65 -14.44
C ASP A 749 37.64 -19.27 -14.73
N VAL A 750 36.68 -19.66 -13.88
CA VAL A 750 35.32 -19.11 -13.90
C VAL A 750 35.31 -17.59 -13.63
N VAL A 751 36.01 -17.14 -12.59
CA VAL A 751 36.17 -15.71 -12.27
C VAL A 751 36.88 -14.96 -13.40
N ARG A 752 37.88 -15.59 -14.03
CA ARG A 752 38.60 -15.06 -15.19
C ARG A 752 37.72 -14.96 -16.43
N LEU A 753 36.84 -15.92 -16.69
CA LEU A 753 35.87 -15.87 -17.80
C LEU A 753 34.93 -14.66 -17.64
N PHE A 754 34.47 -14.38 -16.42
CA PHE A 754 33.69 -13.16 -16.09
C PHE A 754 34.49 -11.85 -16.25
N ARG A 755 35.81 -11.87 -16.05
CA ARG A 755 36.69 -10.70 -16.27
C ARG A 755 37.01 -10.42 -17.74
N VAL A 756 37.16 -11.47 -18.55
CA VAL A 756 37.62 -11.38 -19.94
C VAL A 756 36.48 -11.06 -20.91
N ASN A 757 35.26 -11.55 -20.65
CA ASN A 757 34.14 -11.39 -21.58
C ASN A 757 33.34 -10.12 -21.27
N SER A 758 33.20 -9.25 -22.27
CA SER A 758 32.27 -8.12 -22.19
C SER A 758 30.83 -8.63 -22.29
N LEU A 759 30.16 -8.73 -21.14
CA LEU A 759 28.76 -9.17 -20.97
C LEU A 759 27.71 -8.18 -21.56
N GLN A 760 28.05 -7.53 -22.67
CA GLN A 760 27.15 -6.69 -23.47
C GLN A 760 26.23 -7.53 -24.38
N GLU A 761 26.59 -8.79 -24.66
CA GLU A 761 25.72 -9.77 -25.33
C GLU A 761 24.82 -10.51 -24.33
N SER A 762 24.15 -9.77 -23.43
CA SER A 762 23.23 -10.34 -22.41
C SER A 762 22.05 -11.11 -23.01
N ASP A 763 21.72 -10.82 -24.26
CA ASP A 763 20.48 -11.21 -24.92
C ASP A 763 20.64 -12.54 -25.71
N ALA A 764 21.80 -13.20 -25.55
CA ALA A 764 22.14 -14.44 -26.24
C ALA A 764 21.59 -15.68 -25.50
N LEU A 765 21.19 -16.69 -26.30
CA LEU A 765 20.68 -17.97 -25.83
C LEU A 765 21.78 -19.02 -25.68
N VAL A 766 21.71 -19.81 -24.59
CA VAL A 766 22.61 -20.93 -24.27
C VAL A 766 21.80 -22.11 -23.67
N PRO A 767 22.28 -23.37 -23.71
CA PRO A 767 21.53 -24.51 -23.18
C PRO A 767 21.21 -24.39 -21.68
N SER A 768 20.01 -24.77 -21.26
CA SER A 768 19.58 -24.75 -19.86
C SER A 768 20.39 -25.74 -19.03
N PRO A 769 20.84 -25.37 -17.81
CA PRO A 769 21.51 -26.31 -16.90
C PRO A 769 20.62 -27.50 -16.48
N GLY A 770 19.28 -27.39 -16.65
CA GLY A 770 18.33 -28.45 -16.32
C GLY A 770 17.92 -29.36 -17.47
N ASP A 771 18.01 -28.87 -18.71
CA ASP A 771 17.48 -29.56 -19.89
C ASP A 771 18.28 -29.17 -21.14
N GLY A 772 18.91 -30.15 -21.79
CA GLY A 772 19.66 -29.95 -23.04
C GLY A 772 18.78 -29.67 -24.27
N HIS A 773 17.45 -29.81 -24.14
CA HIS A 773 16.47 -29.45 -25.16
C HIS A 773 15.94 -28.01 -24.99
N LEU A 774 16.12 -27.39 -23.83
CA LEU A 774 15.73 -26.00 -23.60
C LEU A 774 16.97 -25.10 -23.70
N PHE A 775 16.94 -24.07 -24.54
CA PHE A 775 17.84 -22.92 -24.45
C PHE A 775 17.20 -21.84 -23.58
N VAL A 776 18.01 -21.08 -22.83
CA VAL A 776 17.62 -19.93 -22.02
C VAL A 776 18.61 -18.78 -22.23
N SER A 777 18.25 -17.54 -21.86
CA SER A 777 19.20 -16.43 -21.92
C SER A 777 20.40 -16.66 -20.99
N LEU A 778 21.58 -16.17 -21.38
CA LEU A 778 22.82 -16.37 -20.62
C LEU A 778 22.69 -15.92 -19.13
N PRO A 779 22.11 -14.76 -18.77
CA PRO A 779 21.85 -14.39 -17.38
C PRO A 779 21.00 -15.41 -16.61
N LEU A 780 20.01 -16.02 -17.26
CA LEU A 780 19.13 -17.01 -16.64
C LEU A 780 19.84 -18.37 -16.44
N ALA A 781 20.66 -18.79 -17.41
CA ALA A 781 21.53 -19.95 -17.27
C ALA A 781 22.50 -19.79 -16.10
N LEU A 782 23.21 -18.66 -16.04
CA LEU A 782 24.13 -18.32 -14.96
C LEU A 782 23.45 -18.36 -13.59
N ARG A 783 22.23 -17.79 -13.47
CA ARG A 783 21.43 -17.85 -12.24
C ARG A 783 21.07 -19.29 -11.84
N SER A 784 20.62 -20.14 -12.77
CA SER A 784 20.28 -21.53 -12.43
C SER A 784 21.50 -22.39 -12.09
N ILE A 785 22.69 -22.09 -12.64
CA ILE A 785 23.96 -22.68 -12.17
C ILE A 785 24.25 -22.23 -10.72
N GLN A 786 24.17 -20.93 -10.44
CA GLN A 786 24.50 -20.34 -9.13
C GLN A 786 23.65 -20.92 -7.99
N GLN A 787 22.38 -21.25 -8.26
CA GLN A 787 21.48 -21.93 -7.32
C GLN A 787 21.90 -23.38 -7.02
N ARG A 788 22.44 -24.10 -8.02
CA ARG A 788 22.79 -25.53 -7.94
C ARG A 788 24.19 -25.77 -7.39
N GLN A 789 25.08 -24.78 -7.49
CA GLN A 789 26.48 -24.86 -7.07
C GLN A 789 26.83 -23.68 -6.17
N GLN A 790 26.56 -23.82 -4.87
CA GLN A 790 26.87 -22.79 -3.86
C GLN A 790 28.36 -22.39 -3.87
N GLU A 791 29.26 -23.35 -4.12
CA GLU A 791 30.72 -23.16 -4.26
C GLU A 791 31.08 -22.10 -5.33
N PHE A 792 30.32 -22.02 -6.42
CA PHE A 792 30.50 -21.01 -7.48
C PHE A 792 30.00 -19.63 -7.07
N ALA A 793 28.88 -19.55 -6.33
CA ALA A 793 28.40 -18.30 -5.77
C ALA A 793 29.41 -17.70 -4.77
N GLU A 794 30.01 -18.55 -3.93
CA GLU A 794 31.04 -18.16 -2.96
C GLU A 794 32.34 -17.70 -3.65
N ALA A 795 32.78 -18.39 -4.70
CA ALA A 795 33.98 -17.99 -5.46
C ALA A 795 33.82 -16.64 -6.18
N LEU A 796 32.68 -16.40 -6.84
CA LEU A 796 32.36 -15.08 -7.43
C LEU A 796 32.38 -13.96 -6.37
N THR A 797 31.91 -14.26 -5.15
CA THR A 797 31.88 -13.31 -4.03
C THR A 797 33.28 -13.02 -3.47
N GLN A 798 34.19 -13.99 -3.48
CA GLN A 798 35.52 -13.87 -2.87
C GLN A 798 36.58 -13.27 -3.79
N GLU A 799 36.53 -13.53 -5.10
CA GLU A 799 37.62 -13.13 -6.03
C GLU A 799 37.31 -11.94 -6.95
N LEU A 800 36.06 -11.45 -7.01
CA LEU A 800 35.69 -10.23 -7.74
C LEU A 800 35.85 -8.98 -6.87
N SER A 801 36.39 -7.90 -7.44
CA SER A 801 36.37 -6.59 -6.77
C SER A 801 34.94 -6.02 -6.73
N PRO A 802 34.61 -5.07 -5.82
CA PRO A 802 33.25 -4.56 -5.68
C PRO A 802 32.62 -4.01 -6.98
N ALA A 803 33.42 -3.41 -7.86
CA ALA A 803 32.96 -2.92 -9.16
C ALA A 803 32.74 -4.03 -10.21
N GLU A 804 33.44 -5.16 -10.08
CA GLU A 804 33.21 -6.35 -10.92
C GLU A 804 32.03 -7.16 -10.40
N ALA A 805 31.90 -7.32 -9.08
CA ALA A 805 30.75 -7.94 -8.43
C ALA A 805 29.45 -7.19 -8.78
N LEU A 806 29.45 -5.85 -8.72
CA LEU A 806 28.30 -5.03 -9.13
C LEU A 806 27.95 -5.21 -10.62
N ARG A 807 28.95 -5.38 -11.52
CA ARG A 807 28.67 -5.70 -12.93
C ARG A 807 28.09 -7.10 -13.11
N ALA A 808 28.63 -8.10 -12.40
CA ALA A 808 28.11 -9.47 -12.43
C ALA A 808 26.65 -9.49 -11.92
N GLU A 809 26.36 -8.81 -10.81
CA GLU A 809 25.02 -8.62 -10.28
C GLU A 809 24.08 -7.90 -11.26
N GLN A 810 24.53 -6.80 -11.89
CA GLN A 810 23.76 -6.09 -12.91
C GLN A 810 23.44 -6.97 -14.12
N VAL A 811 24.36 -7.82 -14.57
CA VAL A 811 24.14 -8.76 -15.68
C VAL A 811 23.19 -9.88 -15.25
N LEU A 812 23.42 -10.52 -14.11
CA LEU A 812 22.51 -11.54 -13.56
C LEU A 812 21.09 -11.00 -13.37
N THR A 813 20.96 -9.74 -12.97
CA THR A 813 19.66 -9.08 -12.71
C THR A 813 18.95 -8.64 -13.99
N ARG A 814 19.64 -8.56 -15.13
CA ARG A 814 19.02 -8.48 -16.46
C ARG A 814 18.51 -9.86 -16.90
N CYS A 815 17.40 -10.31 -16.34
CA CYS A 815 16.64 -11.40 -16.96
C CYS A 815 15.89 -10.88 -18.19
N ASP A 816 16.43 -11.11 -19.38
CA ASP A 816 15.60 -11.17 -20.60
C ASP A 816 15.04 -12.61 -20.72
N PRO A 817 13.72 -12.82 -20.64
CA PRO A 817 13.11 -14.14 -20.62
C PRO A 817 12.98 -14.73 -22.03
N LEU A 818 14.13 -14.98 -22.66
CA LEU A 818 14.22 -15.87 -23.80
C LEU A 818 14.38 -17.29 -23.30
N ALA A 819 13.47 -18.18 -23.70
CA ALA A 819 13.73 -19.61 -23.73
C ALA A 819 13.15 -20.23 -25.00
N ILE A 820 13.79 -21.28 -25.49
CA ILE A 820 13.47 -21.95 -26.76
C ILE A 820 13.66 -23.46 -26.61
N GLU A 821 12.63 -24.25 -26.91
CA GLU A 821 12.73 -25.71 -27.07
C GLU A 821 13.35 -26.07 -28.45
N LYS A 822 14.16 -27.12 -28.50
CA LYS A 822 15.09 -27.45 -29.61
C LYS A 822 14.61 -28.57 -30.54
#